data_AF-A0A970SZI6-F1
#
_entry.id   AF-A0A970SZI6-F1
#
_cell.length_a   1.000
_cell.length_b   1.000
_cell.length_c   1.000
_cell.angle_alpha   90.00
_cell.angle_beta   90.00
_cell.angle_gamma   90.00
#
_symmetry.space_group_name_H-M   'P 1'
#
loop_
_entity.id
_entity.type
_entity.pdbx_description
1 polymer ?
#
loop_
_entity_poly.entity_id
_entity_poly.type
_entity_poly.pdbx_seq_one_letter_code
_entity_poly.pdbx_strand_id
1 'polypeptide(L)'
;MGLPPQPAISESQWRRSYITVIRRNWELLPFEQLTRLLDWSAEELAFTLREDDFLWAKLGQRKPQLEPLVYHEPTVEQSQRASEIAATVRRHFPKGVGLAKSSLFGFVEDLSSPTETSGPRPSAFEPRYCYSYFATYGDPLLDEFLDPYPDGLLDRLAAAGVTGVWLQAVLYKLSPFPWDPSLSEGWEKRLEGLRRLTNRAAEHGIDVYLYLNEPRSMPLSFFERYPEFKGVTEGDFATMCSSQPGVLEYLTEAVHRVAEAAPSLAGFFTISASENLTSCWSHYQGASCERCAARGPAETIAEVNAAMAEGAWAARPDIRFICWDWGWAHEWAPDLIARLPDGVWLQGVSEWSLPIERGGIQSAVGEYSISSVGPGPRAARHWEAARSRGLHTIAKIQAGATWELSAVPYIPAVRLVAQHATNLRNAGVDGLMLGWTLGGYPSPNLEVVAEIGAMDQPDPNAALRAVAERRYGASHAETVVRAWGAFSDAFAEFPYHVGTVYSGPQQQGPANHLFLEPTGRAATMVGFPYDDLNAWCAIYPHDIWTSQMEKVAQGFEDGCALLRAEVVRAAGDPVYAKALADELSVAEAARLHFASSANQARFIMARDSADLEPALRAQTLAAIAEREIQAARELHQLQVADSRIGFEATNQYYYVPIDLVEKVLVCESIIDRLSR
;
A
#
# COMPACT_ATOMS: atom_id res chain seq x y z
N MET A 1 27.61 0.64 -22.48
CA MET A 1 27.09 1.37 -21.30
C MET A 1 27.61 0.88 -19.95
N GLY A 2 28.46 -0.16 -19.87
CA GLY A 2 29.02 -0.60 -18.57
C GLY A 2 28.06 -1.47 -17.74
N LEU A 3 27.02 -1.99 -18.39
CA LEU A 3 26.05 -2.91 -17.80
C LEU A 3 26.60 -4.35 -17.82
N PRO A 4 26.25 -5.18 -16.84
CA PRO A 4 26.54 -6.62 -16.85
C PRO A 4 25.77 -7.34 -17.99
N PRO A 5 26.11 -8.60 -18.29
CA PRO A 5 25.18 -9.51 -18.95
C PRO A 5 23.85 -9.57 -18.19
N GLN A 6 22.73 -9.65 -18.90
CA GLN A 6 21.42 -9.79 -18.28
C GLN A 6 21.32 -11.15 -17.57
N PRO A 7 20.95 -11.20 -16.27
CA PRO A 7 20.72 -12.46 -15.58
C PRO A 7 19.47 -13.15 -16.14
N ALA A 8 19.39 -14.47 -15.94
CA ALA A 8 18.16 -15.20 -16.24
C ALA A 8 17.04 -14.73 -15.30
N ILE A 9 15.88 -14.42 -15.86
CA ILE A 9 14.68 -14.07 -15.10
C ILE A 9 13.97 -15.39 -14.74
N SER A 10 13.73 -15.63 -13.46
CA SER A 10 13.00 -16.82 -13.04
C SER A 10 11.51 -16.70 -13.39
N GLU A 11 10.81 -17.83 -13.54
CA GLU A 11 9.36 -17.82 -13.78
C GLU A 11 8.61 -17.07 -12.67
N SER A 12 9.05 -17.21 -11.42
CA SER A 12 8.47 -16.49 -10.26
C SER A 12 8.63 -14.99 -10.40
N GLN A 13 9.82 -14.53 -10.76
CA GLN A 13 10.06 -13.10 -10.99
C GLN A 13 9.22 -12.58 -12.16
N TRP A 14 9.14 -13.33 -13.26
CA TRP A 14 8.35 -12.91 -14.42
C TRP A 14 6.88 -12.71 -14.07
N ARG A 15 6.26 -13.72 -13.45
CA ARG A 15 4.84 -13.69 -13.09
C ARG A 15 4.49 -12.65 -12.02
N ARG A 16 5.45 -12.27 -11.17
CA ARG A 16 5.27 -11.27 -10.09
C ARG A 16 5.68 -9.86 -10.45
N SER A 17 6.29 -9.60 -11.62
CA SER A 17 6.90 -8.31 -11.94
C SER A 17 6.17 -7.48 -13.00
N TYR A 18 4.98 -7.88 -13.42
CA TYR A 18 4.27 -7.23 -14.53
C TYR A 18 4.01 -5.73 -14.30
N ILE A 19 3.65 -5.28 -13.09
CA ILE A 19 3.46 -3.83 -12.78
C ILE A 19 4.80 -3.09 -12.87
N THR A 20 5.88 -3.70 -12.35
CA THR A 20 7.23 -3.14 -12.44
C THR A 20 7.65 -2.99 -13.91
N VAL A 21 7.38 -4.01 -14.74
CA VAL A 21 7.67 -4.00 -16.18
C VAL A 21 6.83 -2.93 -16.89
N ILE A 22 5.53 -2.86 -16.63
CA ILE A 22 4.62 -1.86 -17.19
C ILE A 22 5.11 -0.45 -16.85
N ARG A 23 5.36 -0.17 -15.57
CA ARG A 23 5.73 1.18 -15.11
C ARG A 23 7.06 1.63 -15.72
N ARG A 24 8.09 0.77 -15.71
CA ARG A 24 9.41 1.11 -16.27
C ARG A 24 9.39 1.32 -17.79
N ASN A 25 8.39 0.79 -18.49
CA ASN A 25 8.26 0.91 -19.95
C ASN A 25 7.11 1.82 -20.40
N TRP A 26 6.35 2.41 -19.47
CA TRP A 26 5.11 3.13 -19.76
C TRP A 26 5.32 4.33 -20.68
N GLU A 27 6.43 5.05 -20.48
CA GLU A 27 6.81 6.22 -21.28
C GLU A 27 7.85 5.89 -22.36
N LEU A 28 8.22 4.61 -22.52
CA LEU A 28 9.25 4.17 -23.47
C LEU A 28 8.69 3.34 -24.63
N LEU A 29 7.68 2.51 -24.40
CA LEU A 29 7.14 1.60 -25.41
C LEU A 29 5.70 1.99 -25.81
N PRO A 30 5.36 1.98 -27.11
CA PRO A 30 3.96 2.03 -27.53
C PRO A 30 3.19 0.82 -27.00
N PHE A 31 1.86 0.93 -26.97
CA PHE A 31 0.96 -0.07 -26.39
C PHE A 31 1.21 -1.47 -26.98
N GLU A 32 1.41 -1.56 -28.29
CA GLU A 32 1.64 -2.82 -29.00
C GLU A 32 3.00 -3.48 -28.68
N GLN A 33 4.03 -2.69 -28.36
CA GLN A 33 5.31 -3.24 -27.93
C GLN A 33 5.28 -3.63 -26.46
N LEU A 34 4.48 -2.95 -25.64
CA LEU A 34 4.30 -3.31 -24.24
C LEU A 34 3.55 -4.65 -24.10
N THR A 35 2.46 -4.85 -24.85
CA THR A 35 1.75 -6.15 -24.86
C THR A 35 2.63 -7.28 -25.37
N ARG A 36 3.44 -7.03 -26.42
CA ARG A 36 4.43 -8.00 -26.89
C ARG A 36 5.51 -8.32 -25.86
N LEU A 37 5.96 -7.33 -25.09
CA LEU A 37 6.95 -7.55 -24.02
C LEU A 37 6.38 -8.43 -22.91
N LEU A 38 5.11 -8.23 -22.56
CA LEU A 38 4.42 -8.99 -21.50
C LEU A 38 3.94 -10.37 -21.96
N ASP A 39 3.88 -10.61 -23.26
CA ASP A 39 3.20 -11.76 -23.89
C ASP A 39 1.69 -11.78 -23.56
N TRP A 40 1.06 -10.60 -23.57
CA TRP A 40 -0.37 -10.41 -23.25
C TRP A 40 -1.18 -9.94 -24.46
N SER A 41 -2.47 -10.24 -24.45
CA SER A 41 -3.47 -9.61 -25.30
C SER A 41 -3.75 -8.16 -24.88
N ALA A 42 -4.39 -7.39 -25.77
CA ALA A 42 -4.80 -6.03 -25.46
C ALA A 42 -5.90 -6.01 -24.38
N GLU A 43 -6.78 -7.00 -24.41
CA GLU A 43 -7.85 -7.21 -23.44
C GLU A 43 -7.31 -7.50 -22.05
N GLU A 44 -6.29 -8.35 -21.92
CA GLU A 44 -5.63 -8.63 -20.64
C GLU A 44 -5.00 -7.37 -20.04
N LEU A 45 -4.22 -6.62 -20.82
CA LEU A 45 -3.62 -5.38 -20.33
C LEU A 45 -4.70 -4.35 -19.94
N ALA A 46 -5.76 -4.20 -20.73
CA ALA A 46 -6.87 -3.28 -20.40
C ALA A 46 -7.61 -3.70 -19.12
N PHE A 47 -7.82 -5.00 -18.92
CA PHE A 47 -8.41 -5.54 -17.69
C PHE A 47 -7.52 -5.25 -16.48
N THR A 48 -6.22 -5.59 -16.56
CA THR A 48 -5.26 -5.32 -15.48
C THR A 48 -5.19 -3.83 -15.14
N LEU A 49 -5.15 -2.93 -16.12
CA LEU A 49 -5.14 -1.48 -15.88
C LEU A 49 -6.37 -0.99 -15.09
N ARG A 50 -7.51 -1.67 -15.24
CA ARG A 50 -8.77 -1.31 -14.58
C ARG A 50 -8.93 -1.96 -13.21
N GLU A 51 -8.60 -3.24 -13.08
CA GLU A 51 -8.91 -4.04 -11.89
C GLU A 51 -7.78 -4.07 -10.84
N ASP A 52 -6.52 -3.90 -11.26
CA ASP A 52 -5.40 -3.90 -10.31
C ASP A 52 -5.29 -2.55 -9.60
N ASP A 53 -5.79 -2.48 -8.37
CA ASP A 53 -5.61 -1.37 -7.41
C ASP A 53 -5.29 0.00 -8.03
N PHE A 54 -6.22 0.55 -8.82
CA PHE A 54 -6.08 1.87 -9.47
C PHE A 54 -4.83 2.04 -10.36
N LEU A 55 -4.32 0.98 -10.99
CA LEU A 55 -3.10 0.99 -11.80
C LEU A 55 -3.15 2.04 -12.92
N TRP A 56 -4.29 2.20 -13.59
CA TRP A 56 -4.46 3.27 -14.58
C TRP A 56 -4.24 4.67 -14.00
N ALA A 57 -4.74 4.94 -12.79
CA ALA A 57 -4.53 6.21 -12.10
C ALA A 57 -3.07 6.39 -11.65
N LYS A 58 -2.44 5.31 -11.18
CA LYS A 58 -1.01 5.27 -10.82
C LYS A 58 -0.11 5.57 -12.03
N LEU A 59 -0.56 5.25 -13.24
CA LEU A 59 0.12 5.53 -14.50
C LEU A 59 -0.25 6.88 -15.14
N GLY A 60 -1.04 7.71 -14.45
CA GLY A 60 -1.40 9.07 -14.87
C GLY A 60 -2.63 9.18 -15.75
N GLN A 61 -3.49 8.14 -15.76
CA GLN A 61 -4.72 8.07 -16.54
C GLN A 61 -4.52 8.35 -18.04
N ARG A 62 -3.33 8.05 -18.54
CA ARG A 62 -2.93 8.29 -19.93
C ARG A 62 -1.77 7.38 -20.30
N LYS A 63 -1.83 6.84 -21.53
CA LYS A 63 -0.67 6.29 -22.22
C LYS A 63 -0.12 7.31 -23.22
N PRO A 64 1.15 7.75 -23.12
CA PRO A 64 1.76 8.60 -24.13
C PRO A 64 1.75 7.91 -25.50
N GLN A 65 1.50 8.69 -26.57
CA GLN A 65 1.73 8.25 -27.94
C GLN A 65 3.24 8.23 -28.19
N LEU A 66 3.78 7.06 -28.51
CA LEU A 66 5.21 6.83 -28.65
C LEU A 66 5.48 6.17 -30.00
N GLU A 67 6.58 6.56 -30.64
CA GLU A 67 7.05 5.88 -31.85
C GLU A 67 7.56 4.47 -31.48
N PRO A 68 7.37 3.46 -32.37
CA PRO A 68 7.94 2.15 -32.15
C PRO A 68 9.45 2.18 -31.96
N LEU A 69 9.91 1.56 -30.87
CA LEU A 69 11.33 1.40 -30.60
C LEU A 69 11.88 0.30 -31.50
N VAL A 70 12.73 0.67 -32.47
CA VAL A 70 13.38 -0.23 -33.41
C VAL A 70 14.88 -0.25 -33.18
N TYR A 71 15.46 -1.45 -33.15
CA TYR A 71 16.90 -1.60 -33.04
C TYR A 71 17.60 -1.17 -34.33
N HIS A 72 18.63 -0.36 -34.18
CA HIS A 72 19.60 -0.03 -35.23
C HIS A 72 21.01 -0.20 -34.67
N GLU A 73 21.95 -0.56 -35.54
CA GLU A 73 23.35 -0.64 -35.16
C GLU A 73 23.87 0.76 -34.76
N PRO A 74 24.55 0.91 -33.61
CA PRO A 74 24.93 2.22 -33.10
C PRO A 74 25.96 2.91 -34.00
N THR A 75 25.81 4.23 -34.20
CA THR A 75 26.82 5.04 -34.89
C THR A 75 28.12 5.13 -34.09
N VAL A 76 29.18 5.68 -34.70
CA VAL A 76 30.45 5.94 -34.01
C VAL A 76 30.24 6.88 -32.82
N GLU A 77 29.46 7.94 -32.99
CA GLU A 77 29.13 8.91 -31.95
C GLU A 77 28.32 8.27 -30.82
N GLN A 78 27.33 7.43 -31.16
CA GLN A 78 26.54 6.69 -30.17
C GLN A 78 27.40 5.68 -29.39
N SER A 79 28.34 5.02 -30.06
CA SER A 79 29.29 4.09 -29.44
C SER A 79 30.27 4.82 -28.49
N GLN A 80 30.73 6.00 -28.90
CA GLN A 80 31.55 6.87 -28.06
C GLN A 80 30.76 7.33 -26.82
N ARG A 81 29.53 7.82 -27.01
CA ARG A 81 28.66 8.23 -25.90
C ARG A 81 28.36 7.08 -24.95
N ALA A 82 28.10 5.87 -25.46
CA ALA A 82 27.89 4.67 -24.65
C ALA A 82 29.14 4.28 -23.83
N SER A 83 30.34 4.64 -24.31
CA SER A 83 31.61 4.44 -23.60
C SER A 83 31.83 5.48 -22.50
N GLU A 84 31.44 6.74 -22.71
CA GLU A 84 31.42 7.80 -21.70
C GLU A 84 30.46 7.46 -20.54
N ILE A 85 29.24 7.02 -20.88
CA ILE A 85 28.27 6.52 -19.90
C ILE A 85 28.89 5.37 -19.11
N ALA A 86 29.52 4.41 -19.79
CA ALA A 86 30.17 3.28 -19.13
C ALA A 86 31.30 3.71 -18.18
N ALA A 87 32.07 4.75 -18.52
CA ALA A 87 33.11 5.29 -17.65
C ALA A 87 32.51 5.92 -16.39
N THR A 88 31.41 6.67 -16.53
CA THR A 88 30.67 7.27 -15.42
C THR A 88 30.10 6.20 -14.48
N VAL A 89 29.46 5.16 -15.03
CA VAL A 89 28.95 4.02 -14.26
C VAL A 89 30.09 3.36 -13.47
N ARG A 90 31.23 3.06 -14.11
CA ARG A 90 32.38 2.44 -13.43
C ARG A 90 32.99 3.31 -12.34
N ARG A 91 32.97 4.64 -12.51
CA ARG A 91 33.48 5.59 -11.51
C ARG A 91 32.64 5.55 -10.22
N HIS A 92 31.32 5.56 -10.36
CA HIS A 92 30.40 5.60 -9.22
C HIS A 92 30.13 4.23 -8.60
N PHE A 93 30.18 3.18 -9.42
CA PHE A 93 29.89 1.79 -9.06
C PHE A 93 31.08 0.90 -9.43
N PRO A 94 32.24 1.05 -8.75
CA PRO A 94 33.47 0.31 -9.10
C PRO A 94 33.34 -1.21 -8.88
N LYS A 95 32.37 -1.66 -8.08
CA LYS A 95 32.03 -3.07 -7.89
C LYS A 95 31.06 -3.62 -8.94
N GLY A 96 30.63 -2.79 -9.90
CA GLY A 96 29.62 -3.10 -10.91
C GLY A 96 28.19 -2.82 -10.44
N VAL A 97 27.26 -2.79 -11.40
CA VAL A 97 25.83 -2.51 -11.21
C VAL A 97 24.93 -3.75 -11.36
N GLY A 98 25.54 -4.92 -11.59
CA GLY A 98 24.84 -6.18 -11.88
C GLY A 98 24.80 -7.22 -10.78
N LEU A 99 25.48 -6.96 -9.66
CA LEU A 99 25.67 -7.92 -8.59
C LEU A 99 24.64 -7.67 -7.48
N ALA A 100 23.39 -8.08 -7.72
CA ALA A 100 22.42 -8.14 -6.65
C ALA A 100 22.80 -9.28 -5.69
N LYS A 101 22.98 -8.96 -4.42
CA LYS A 101 23.23 -9.97 -3.37
C LYS A 101 21.94 -10.66 -2.98
N SER A 102 20.81 -9.95 -3.04
CA SER A 102 19.46 -10.47 -2.97
C SER A 102 18.81 -10.33 -4.35
N SER A 103 18.19 -11.38 -4.87
CA SER A 103 17.40 -11.29 -6.10
C SER A 103 16.16 -10.42 -5.86
N LEU A 104 15.67 -9.71 -6.89
CA LEU A 104 14.34 -9.10 -6.80
C LEU A 104 13.32 -10.19 -6.44
N PHE A 105 12.41 -9.87 -5.53
CA PHE A 105 11.47 -10.80 -4.88
C PHE A 105 12.12 -11.89 -4.00
N GLY A 106 13.41 -11.79 -3.66
CA GLY A 106 14.09 -12.77 -2.79
C GLY A 106 13.43 -12.93 -1.42
N PHE A 107 12.86 -11.84 -0.88
CA PHE A 107 12.08 -11.88 0.36
C PHE A 107 10.86 -12.82 0.31
N VAL A 108 10.34 -13.16 -0.88
CA VAL A 108 9.23 -14.10 -1.01
C VAL A 108 9.66 -15.49 -0.55
N GLU A 109 10.85 -15.94 -0.94
CA GLU A 109 11.41 -17.22 -0.47
C GLU A 109 11.66 -17.17 1.04
N ASP A 110 12.23 -16.08 1.55
CA ASP A 110 12.50 -15.91 2.99
C ASP A 110 11.21 -15.93 3.83
N LEU A 111 10.14 -15.29 3.36
CA LEU A 111 8.86 -15.24 4.04
C LEU A 111 8.06 -16.54 3.86
N SER A 112 8.21 -17.23 2.74
CA SER A 112 7.53 -18.52 2.50
C SER A 112 8.20 -19.68 3.23
N SER A 113 9.48 -19.54 3.57
CA SER A 113 10.26 -20.60 4.21
C SER A 113 9.66 -21.03 5.56
N PRO A 114 9.55 -22.34 5.84
CA PRO A 114 8.95 -22.84 7.07
C PRO A 114 9.58 -22.23 8.33
N THR A 115 8.77 -22.00 9.35
CA THR A 115 9.23 -21.59 10.68
C THR A 115 8.42 -22.31 11.75
N GLU A 116 8.70 -22.04 13.03
CA GLU A 116 7.92 -22.64 14.11
C GLU A 116 6.57 -21.94 14.23
N THR A 117 5.49 -22.72 14.22
CA THR A 117 4.15 -22.22 14.48
C THR A 117 4.07 -21.73 15.92
N SER A 118 3.68 -20.47 16.08
CA SER A 118 3.42 -19.87 17.38
C SER A 118 1.93 -19.95 17.72
N GLY A 119 1.61 -20.18 18.99
CA GLY A 119 0.23 -20.16 19.45
C GLY A 119 -0.36 -18.75 19.46
N PRO A 120 -1.70 -18.62 19.42
CA PRO A 120 -2.36 -17.32 19.46
C PRO A 120 -2.01 -16.55 20.74
N ARG A 121 -1.70 -15.26 20.59
CA ARG A 121 -1.44 -14.36 21.72
C ARG A 121 -2.76 -13.79 22.25
N PRO A 122 -3.01 -13.87 23.57
CA PRO A 122 -4.13 -13.18 24.19
C PRO A 122 -4.09 -11.69 23.87
N SER A 123 -5.24 -11.11 23.57
CA SER A 123 -5.36 -9.70 23.22
C SER A 123 -6.80 -9.26 23.44
N ALA A 124 -6.96 -8.00 23.84
CA ALA A 124 -8.26 -7.37 23.95
C ALA A 124 -8.76 -6.74 22.64
N PHE A 125 -7.97 -6.84 21.56
CA PHE A 125 -8.43 -6.61 20.19
C PHE A 125 -8.66 -7.95 19.50
N GLU A 126 -9.84 -8.29 19.03
CA GLU A 126 -10.12 -9.48 18.22
C GLU A 126 -11.26 -9.18 17.23
N PRO A 127 -11.07 -9.29 15.91
CA PRO A 127 -9.88 -9.79 15.21
C PRO A 127 -8.75 -8.77 15.10
N ARG A 128 -7.56 -9.23 14.69
CA ARG A 128 -6.42 -8.40 14.26
C ARG A 128 -5.94 -8.90 12.90
N TYR A 129 -6.35 -8.25 11.82
CA TYR A 129 -6.12 -8.79 10.47
C TYR A 129 -5.46 -7.82 9.49
N CYS A 130 -4.70 -8.36 8.53
CA CYS A 130 -3.95 -7.57 7.53
C CYS A 130 -3.94 -8.22 6.15
N TYR A 131 -3.46 -7.49 5.15
CA TYR A 131 -3.23 -8.02 3.80
C TYR A 131 -1.89 -8.73 3.73
N SER A 132 -1.68 -9.57 2.72
CA SER A 132 -0.38 -10.19 2.44
C SER A 132 0.65 -9.14 2.05
N TYR A 133 1.91 -9.32 2.46
CA TYR A 133 2.99 -8.45 2.00
C TYR A 133 3.25 -8.56 0.49
N PHE A 134 2.94 -9.68 -0.16
CA PHE A 134 3.30 -9.91 -1.57
C PHE A 134 2.23 -10.64 -2.38
N ALA A 135 0.97 -10.56 -1.95
CA ALA A 135 -0.13 -10.99 -2.78
C ALA A 135 -0.16 -10.16 -4.06
N THR A 136 -0.29 -10.84 -5.19
CA THR A 136 -0.52 -10.21 -6.49
C THR A 136 -2.02 -10.02 -6.68
N TYR A 137 -2.42 -8.90 -7.29
CA TYR A 137 -3.77 -8.79 -7.85
C TYR A 137 -3.90 -9.81 -8.99
N GLY A 138 -4.95 -10.62 -8.93
CA GLY A 138 -5.09 -11.81 -9.77
C GLY A 138 -6.07 -12.80 -9.18
N ASP A 139 -6.01 -14.05 -9.63
CA ASP A 139 -6.90 -15.12 -9.20
C ASP A 139 -6.15 -16.18 -8.37
N PRO A 140 -5.70 -15.84 -7.15
CA PRO A 140 -4.91 -16.75 -6.30
C PRO A 140 -5.69 -18.00 -5.90
N LEU A 141 -7.01 -18.03 -6.12
CA LEU A 141 -7.87 -19.17 -5.85
C LEU A 141 -7.86 -20.20 -7.00
N LEU A 142 -7.42 -19.82 -8.19
CA LEU A 142 -7.17 -20.75 -9.31
C LEU A 142 -5.69 -21.13 -9.46
N ASP A 143 -4.78 -20.22 -9.11
CA ASP A 143 -3.36 -20.34 -9.43
C ASP A 143 -2.50 -20.54 -8.16
N GLU A 144 -2.20 -21.79 -7.84
CA GLU A 144 -1.43 -22.17 -6.65
C GLU A 144 0.01 -21.61 -6.65
N PHE A 145 0.53 -21.18 -7.80
CA PHE A 145 1.85 -20.58 -7.91
C PHE A 145 1.93 -19.19 -7.26
N LEU A 146 0.81 -18.46 -7.27
CA LEU A 146 0.68 -17.12 -6.73
C LEU A 146 0.09 -17.15 -5.31
N ASP A 147 0.47 -18.15 -4.53
CA ASP A 147 0.01 -18.30 -3.15
C ASP A 147 0.23 -16.99 -2.35
N PRO A 148 -0.86 -16.31 -1.94
CA PRO A 148 -0.76 -15.05 -1.21
C PRO A 148 -0.36 -15.25 0.25
N TYR A 149 -0.53 -16.46 0.79
CA TYR A 149 -0.37 -16.77 2.21
C TYR A 149 0.29 -18.14 2.41
N PRO A 150 1.57 -18.30 2.01
CA PRO A 150 2.32 -19.52 2.28
C PRO A 150 2.53 -19.71 3.79
N ASP A 151 2.71 -20.96 4.22
CA ASP A 151 2.82 -21.38 5.63
C ASP A 151 3.81 -20.53 6.43
N GLY A 152 5.01 -20.30 5.87
CA GLY A 152 6.02 -19.46 6.52
C GLY A 152 5.55 -18.03 6.78
N LEU A 153 4.73 -17.45 5.90
CA LEU A 153 4.21 -16.09 6.11
C LEU A 153 3.14 -16.12 7.21
N LEU A 154 2.25 -17.11 7.18
CA LEU A 154 1.21 -17.30 8.19
C LEU A 154 1.79 -17.44 9.60
N ASP A 155 2.80 -18.31 9.77
CA ASP A 155 3.49 -18.48 11.06
C ASP A 155 4.13 -17.18 11.56
N ARG A 156 4.78 -16.42 10.67
CA ARG A 156 5.43 -15.13 11.03
C ARG A 156 4.40 -14.06 11.40
N LEU A 157 3.26 -14.02 10.71
CA LEU A 157 2.15 -13.12 11.04
C LEU A 157 1.54 -13.49 12.39
N ALA A 158 1.29 -14.78 12.64
CA ALA A 158 0.82 -15.28 13.93
C ALA A 158 1.79 -14.90 15.07
N ALA A 159 3.09 -15.06 14.85
CA ALA A 159 4.13 -14.69 15.82
C ALA A 159 4.16 -13.18 16.09
N ALA A 160 3.89 -12.37 15.07
CA ALA A 160 3.73 -10.92 15.19
C ALA A 160 2.40 -10.52 15.86
N GLY A 161 1.52 -11.49 16.16
CA GLY A 161 0.24 -11.30 16.86
C GLY A 161 -0.94 -10.97 15.95
N VAL A 162 -0.82 -11.18 14.64
CA VAL A 162 -1.94 -11.16 13.69
C VAL A 162 -2.80 -12.40 13.90
N THR A 163 -4.13 -12.27 13.87
CA THR A 163 -5.08 -13.38 14.00
C THR A 163 -5.88 -13.63 12.73
N GLY A 164 -5.77 -12.75 11.73
CA GLY A 164 -6.43 -12.97 10.45
C GLY A 164 -5.72 -12.35 9.27
N VAL A 165 -6.04 -12.83 8.07
CA VAL A 165 -5.63 -12.23 6.81
C VAL A 165 -6.84 -12.04 5.90
N TRP A 166 -6.70 -11.22 4.86
CA TRP A 166 -7.81 -11.02 3.93
C TRP A 166 -7.42 -11.04 2.46
N LEU A 167 -8.36 -11.38 1.60
CA LEU A 167 -8.18 -11.32 0.14
C LEU A 167 -9.41 -10.73 -0.52
N GLN A 168 -9.20 -10.03 -1.64
CA GLN A 168 -10.28 -9.56 -2.48
C GLN A 168 -11.01 -10.75 -3.11
N ALA A 169 -12.34 -10.66 -3.15
CA ALA A 169 -13.18 -11.55 -3.93
C ALA A 169 -14.12 -10.76 -4.85
N VAL A 170 -14.47 -11.38 -5.97
CA VAL A 170 -15.54 -10.93 -6.87
C VAL A 170 -16.62 -12.00 -6.85
N LEU A 171 -17.84 -11.65 -6.45
CA LEU A 171 -18.85 -12.61 -6.05
C LEU A 171 -19.30 -13.50 -7.22
N TYR A 172 -19.46 -12.93 -8.42
CA TYR A 172 -19.79 -13.71 -9.62
C TYR A 172 -18.64 -14.61 -10.08
N LYS A 173 -17.41 -14.44 -9.57
CA LYS A 173 -16.32 -15.40 -9.81
C LYS A 173 -16.39 -16.59 -8.84
N LEU A 174 -17.08 -16.47 -7.71
CA LEU A 174 -17.18 -17.50 -6.67
C LEU A 174 -18.55 -18.18 -6.57
N SER A 175 -19.53 -17.73 -7.35
CA SER A 175 -20.88 -18.29 -7.40
C SER A 175 -21.46 -18.13 -8.81
N PRO A 176 -22.37 -19.02 -9.27
CA PRO A 176 -23.05 -18.83 -10.53
C PRO A 176 -23.71 -17.46 -10.64
N PHE A 177 -23.47 -16.76 -11.74
CA PHE A 177 -24.18 -15.52 -12.04
C PHE A 177 -25.37 -15.83 -12.97
N PRO A 178 -26.62 -15.69 -12.49
CA PRO A 178 -27.79 -16.26 -13.18
C PRO A 178 -28.09 -15.62 -14.54
N TRP A 179 -27.66 -14.37 -14.75
CA TRP A 179 -27.94 -13.61 -15.97
C TRP A 179 -26.85 -13.73 -17.03
N ASP A 180 -25.63 -14.07 -16.64
CA ASP A 180 -24.51 -14.31 -17.55
C ASP A 180 -23.54 -15.36 -16.97
N PRO A 181 -23.78 -16.66 -17.27
CA PRO A 181 -22.95 -17.73 -16.75
C PRO A 181 -21.48 -17.65 -17.17
N SER A 182 -21.15 -16.95 -18.27
CA SER A 182 -19.77 -16.80 -18.74
C SER A 182 -18.89 -16.04 -17.74
N LEU A 183 -19.49 -15.13 -16.97
CA LEU A 183 -18.76 -14.38 -15.94
C LEU A 183 -18.34 -15.27 -14.77
N SER A 184 -19.09 -16.35 -14.52
CA SER A 184 -18.85 -17.30 -13.43
C SER A 184 -18.04 -18.53 -13.82
N GLU A 185 -17.44 -18.58 -15.02
CA GLU A 185 -16.64 -19.74 -15.42
C GLU A 185 -15.52 -20.06 -14.41
N GLY A 186 -15.48 -21.31 -13.93
CA GLY A 186 -14.49 -21.80 -12.97
C GLY A 186 -14.79 -21.48 -11.50
N TRP A 187 -16.00 -21.03 -11.15
CA TRP A 187 -16.36 -20.69 -9.78
C TRP A 187 -16.19 -21.86 -8.79
N GLU A 188 -16.49 -23.10 -9.20
CA GLU A 188 -16.32 -24.29 -8.35
C GLU A 188 -14.86 -24.48 -7.94
N LYS A 189 -13.94 -24.35 -8.90
CA LYS A 189 -12.49 -24.49 -8.65
C LYS A 189 -11.99 -23.42 -7.70
N ARG A 190 -12.48 -22.18 -7.81
CA ARG A 190 -12.13 -21.10 -6.89
C ARG A 190 -12.64 -21.36 -5.48
N LEU A 191 -13.85 -21.91 -5.33
CA LEU A 191 -14.35 -22.32 -4.01
C LEU A 191 -13.52 -23.45 -3.41
N GLU A 192 -13.08 -24.42 -4.22
CA GLU A 192 -12.13 -25.44 -3.75
C GLU A 192 -10.81 -24.83 -3.31
N GLY A 193 -10.27 -23.85 -4.06
CA GLY A 193 -9.07 -23.09 -3.70
C GLY A 193 -9.25 -22.31 -2.40
N LEU A 194 -10.39 -21.64 -2.23
CA LEU A 194 -10.73 -20.89 -1.01
C LEU A 194 -10.81 -21.83 0.19
N ARG A 195 -11.44 -23.00 0.03
CA ARG A 195 -11.51 -24.02 1.08
C ARG A 195 -10.11 -24.53 1.47
N ARG A 196 -9.22 -24.76 0.49
CA ARG A 196 -7.82 -25.15 0.78
C ARG A 196 -7.09 -24.05 1.56
N LEU A 197 -7.17 -22.81 1.10
CA LEU A 197 -6.53 -21.66 1.74
C LEU A 197 -7.02 -21.45 3.18
N THR A 198 -8.34 -21.42 3.38
CA THR A 198 -8.96 -21.20 4.70
C THR A 198 -8.63 -22.32 5.69
N ASN A 199 -8.66 -23.59 5.25
CA ASN A 199 -8.25 -24.72 6.10
C ASN A 199 -6.78 -24.64 6.51
N ARG A 200 -5.90 -24.34 5.55
CA ARG A 200 -4.47 -24.20 5.82
C ARG A 200 -4.19 -23.05 6.78
N ALA A 201 -4.77 -21.87 6.55
CA ALA A 201 -4.61 -20.73 7.45
C ALA A 201 -5.06 -21.05 8.89
N ALA A 202 -6.14 -21.81 9.05
CA ALA A 202 -6.63 -22.26 10.35
C ALA A 202 -5.64 -23.17 11.10
N GLU A 203 -4.83 -23.98 10.40
CA GLU A 203 -3.76 -24.79 11.02
C GLU A 203 -2.69 -23.92 11.70
N HIS A 204 -2.52 -22.69 11.23
CA HIS A 204 -1.62 -21.68 11.80
C HIS A 204 -2.32 -20.73 12.79
N GLY A 205 -3.59 -20.96 13.12
CA GLY A 205 -4.38 -20.08 13.98
C GLY A 205 -4.70 -18.72 13.34
N ILE A 206 -4.72 -18.65 12.01
CA ILE A 206 -5.02 -17.45 11.23
C ILE A 206 -6.37 -17.60 10.54
N ASP A 207 -7.29 -16.69 10.88
CA ASP A 207 -8.57 -16.50 10.21
C ASP A 207 -8.39 -15.95 8.79
N VAL A 208 -9.32 -16.27 7.88
CA VAL A 208 -9.37 -15.66 6.53
C VAL A 208 -10.66 -14.89 6.36
N TYR A 209 -10.55 -13.65 5.87
CA TYR A 209 -11.67 -12.76 5.56
C TYR A 209 -11.73 -12.45 4.05
N LEU A 210 -12.93 -12.45 3.48
CA LEU A 210 -13.13 -12.00 2.10
C LEU A 210 -13.56 -10.54 2.04
N TYR A 211 -12.84 -9.75 1.25
CA TYR A 211 -13.24 -8.40 0.90
C TYR A 211 -14.23 -8.41 -0.26
N LEU A 212 -15.44 -7.87 -0.06
CA LEU A 212 -16.49 -7.74 -1.07
C LEU A 212 -16.82 -6.28 -1.36
N ASN A 213 -16.75 -5.89 -2.62
CA ASN A 213 -17.25 -4.62 -3.14
C ASN A 213 -18.36 -4.92 -4.15
N GLU A 214 -19.52 -5.28 -3.63
CA GLU A 214 -20.61 -5.95 -4.36
C GLU A 214 -21.95 -5.25 -4.12
N PRO A 215 -22.91 -5.38 -5.06
CA PRO A 215 -22.81 -6.01 -6.39
C PRO A 215 -21.89 -5.25 -7.35
N ARG A 216 -21.11 -5.95 -8.17
CA ARG A 216 -20.36 -5.30 -9.26
C ARG A 216 -21.29 -4.64 -10.28
N SER A 217 -20.89 -3.47 -10.77
CA SER A 217 -21.55 -2.84 -11.92
C SER A 217 -21.36 -3.64 -13.19
N MET A 218 -22.32 -3.53 -14.10
CA MET A 218 -22.32 -4.23 -15.38
C MET A 218 -22.15 -3.23 -16.54
N PRO A 219 -21.57 -3.65 -17.68
CA PRO A 219 -21.49 -2.79 -18.86
C PRO A 219 -22.90 -2.45 -19.37
N LEU A 220 -23.07 -1.31 -20.05
CA LEU A 220 -24.38 -0.88 -20.57
C LEU A 220 -25.06 -1.92 -21.47
N SER A 221 -24.28 -2.71 -22.21
CA SER A 221 -24.79 -3.81 -23.06
C SER A 221 -25.51 -4.91 -22.28
N PHE A 222 -25.14 -5.16 -21.02
CA PHE A 222 -25.85 -6.09 -20.15
C PHE A 222 -27.30 -5.64 -19.92
N PHE A 223 -27.50 -4.33 -19.73
CA PHE A 223 -28.81 -3.74 -19.43
C PHE A 223 -29.69 -3.55 -20.66
N GLU A 224 -29.17 -3.73 -21.88
CA GLU A 224 -30.00 -3.85 -23.07
C GLU A 224 -30.83 -5.13 -23.04
N ARG A 225 -30.28 -6.19 -22.44
CA ARG A 225 -30.94 -7.49 -22.25
C ARG A 225 -31.76 -7.55 -20.96
N TYR A 226 -31.29 -6.89 -19.90
CA TYR A 226 -31.93 -6.89 -18.57
C TYR A 226 -32.17 -5.46 -18.04
N PRO A 227 -33.02 -4.65 -18.71
CA PRO A 227 -33.23 -3.24 -18.37
C PRO A 227 -33.81 -3.02 -16.97
N GLU A 228 -34.54 -4.00 -16.44
CA GLU A 228 -35.17 -3.94 -15.12
C GLU A 228 -34.14 -3.78 -13.98
N PHE A 229 -32.94 -4.36 -14.11
CA PHE A 229 -31.87 -4.29 -13.11
C PHE A 229 -31.07 -2.99 -13.17
N LYS A 230 -31.22 -2.17 -14.23
CA LYS A 230 -30.38 -0.99 -14.45
C LYS A 230 -30.63 0.10 -13.41
N GLY A 231 -29.61 0.45 -12.63
CA GLY A 231 -29.62 1.62 -11.74
C GLY A 231 -28.99 2.86 -12.39
N VAL A 232 -28.17 3.58 -11.61
CA VAL A 232 -27.47 4.78 -12.10
C VAL A 232 -26.34 4.40 -13.05
N THR A 233 -26.04 5.28 -14.00
CA THR A 233 -25.01 5.07 -15.03
C THR A 233 -23.82 6.00 -14.79
N GLU A 234 -22.62 5.46 -14.89
CA GLU A 234 -21.37 6.20 -14.89
C GLU A 234 -20.46 5.66 -16.00
N GLY A 235 -20.12 6.50 -16.98
CA GLY A 235 -19.40 6.06 -18.18
C GLY A 235 -20.11 4.92 -18.90
N ASP A 236 -19.36 3.85 -19.19
CA ASP A 236 -19.85 2.66 -19.92
C ASP A 236 -20.48 1.59 -19.01
N PHE A 237 -20.69 1.91 -17.72
CA PHE A 237 -21.20 0.99 -16.72
C PHE A 237 -22.45 1.53 -16.02
N ALA A 238 -23.25 0.62 -15.45
CA ALA A 238 -24.33 0.99 -14.53
C ALA A 238 -24.40 0.04 -13.34
N THR A 239 -24.89 0.56 -12.21
CA THR A 239 -25.11 -0.23 -10.99
C THR A 239 -26.18 -1.30 -11.23
N MET A 240 -26.02 -2.48 -10.64
CA MET A 240 -27.13 -3.41 -10.41
C MET A 240 -28.03 -2.84 -9.30
N CYS A 241 -29.26 -2.42 -9.64
CA CYS A 241 -30.13 -1.70 -8.72
C CYS A 241 -30.66 -2.62 -7.60
N SER A 242 -30.21 -2.41 -6.37
CA SER A 242 -30.63 -3.18 -5.19
C SER A 242 -32.12 -3.06 -4.83
N SER A 243 -32.84 -2.09 -5.41
CA SER A 243 -34.32 -2.04 -5.29
C SER A 243 -35.03 -3.13 -6.10
N GLN A 244 -34.29 -3.90 -6.90
CA GLN A 244 -34.82 -5.08 -7.59
C GLN A 244 -34.57 -6.33 -6.75
N PRO A 245 -35.61 -7.09 -6.37
CA PRO A 245 -35.47 -8.25 -5.49
C PRO A 245 -34.44 -9.28 -5.97
N GLY A 246 -34.41 -9.56 -7.28
CA GLY A 246 -33.47 -10.52 -7.86
C GLY A 246 -31.99 -10.15 -7.65
N VAL A 247 -31.66 -8.87 -7.45
CA VAL A 247 -30.29 -8.44 -7.13
C VAL A 247 -29.94 -8.82 -5.69
N LEU A 248 -30.83 -8.57 -4.74
CA LEU A 248 -30.61 -8.92 -3.33
C LEU A 248 -30.62 -10.44 -3.13
N GLU A 249 -31.53 -11.15 -3.77
CA GLU A 249 -31.60 -12.63 -3.76
C GLU A 249 -30.27 -13.23 -4.25
N TYR A 250 -29.72 -12.72 -5.36
CA TYR A 250 -28.42 -13.15 -5.86
C TYR A 250 -27.30 -12.93 -4.84
N LEU A 251 -27.24 -11.76 -4.19
CA LEU A 251 -26.22 -11.47 -3.17
C LEU A 251 -26.31 -12.45 -2.00
N THR A 252 -27.51 -12.69 -1.49
CA THR A 252 -27.77 -13.63 -0.40
C THR A 252 -27.36 -15.05 -0.78
N GLU A 253 -27.82 -15.55 -1.92
CA GLU A 253 -27.50 -16.91 -2.38
C GLU A 253 -26.01 -17.11 -2.67
N ALA A 254 -25.36 -16.12 -3.26
CA ALA A 254 -23.95 -16.22 -3.60
C ALA A 254 -23.06 -16.18 -2.35
N VAL A 255 -23.34 -15.30 -1.38
CA VAL A 255 -22.59 -15.28 -0.12
C VAL A 255 -22.85 -16.55 0.69
N HIS A 256 -24.09 -17.04 0.73
CA HIS A 256 -24.42 -18.33 1.34
C HIS A 256 -23.58 -19.46 0.77
N ARG A 257 -23.52 -19.57 -0.57
CA ARG A 257 -22.74 -20.60 -1.25
C ARG A 257 -21.25 -20.54 -0.93
N VAL A 258 -20.67 -19.33 -0.92
CA VAL A 258 -19.26 -19.14 -0.56
C VAL A 258 -19.00 -19.60 0.88
N ALA A 259 -19.85 -19.17 1.82
CA ALA A 259 -19.76 -19.51 3.23
C ALA A 259 -19.94 -21.02 3.51
N GLU A 260 -20.85 -21.68 2.78
CA GLU A 260 -21.06 -23.13 2.86
C GLU A 260 -19.86 -23.91 2.32
N ALA A 261 -19.29 -23.47 1.19
CA ALA A 261 -18.19 -24.16 0.53
C ALA A 261 -16.84 -24.03 1.29
N ALA A 262 -16.67 -23.00 2.12
CA ALA A 262 -15.47 -22.79 2.92
C ALA A 262 -15.79 -22.71 4.44
N PRO A 263 -15.95 -23.86 5.12
CA PRO A 263 -16.32 -23.89 6.54
C PRO A 263 -15.31 -23.25 7.51
N SER A 264 -14.05 -23.08 7.09
CA SER A 264 -13.01 -22.41 7.89
C SER A 264 -12.89 -20.92 7.58
N LEU A 265 -13.73 -20.36 6.69
CA LEU A 265 -13.75 -18.92 6.43
C LEU A 265 -14.24 -18.17 7.67
N ALA A 266 -13.52 -17.15 8.13
CA ALA A 266 -13.89 -16.44 9.36
C ALA A 266 -14.95 -15.36 9.14
N GLY A 267 -14.92 -14.72 7.96
CA GLY A 267 -15.77 -13.57 7.74
C GLY A 267 -15.72 -12.97 6.35
N PHE A 268 -16.56 -11.94 6.21
CA PHE A 268 -16.59 -11.03 5.09
C PHE A 268 -16.44 -9.61 5.62
N PHE A 269 -15.86 -8.73 4.82
CA PHE A 269 -16.01 -7.30 5.04
C PHE A 269 -16.30 -6.58 3.74
N THR A 270 -17.03 -5.47 3.84
CA THR A 270 -17.55 -4.75 2.69
C THR A 270 -17.14 -3.29 2.70
N ILE A 271 -16.88 -2.76 1.52
CA ILE A 271 -17.01 -1.33 1.24
C ILE A 271 -18.25 -1.22 0.36
N SER A 272 -19.14 -0.29 0.68
CA SER A 272 -20.44 -0.15 0.01
C SER A 272 -20.68 1.26 -0.56
N ALA A 273 -19.61 2.05 -0.63
CA ALA A 273 -19.55 3.33 -1.30
C ALA A 273 -18.17 3.58 -1.94
N SER A 274 -18.09 4.53 -2.86
CA SER A 274 -16.88 5.07 -3.50
C SER A 274 -16.05 4.14 -4.42
N GLU A 275 -15.73 2.90 -4.06
CA GLU A 275 -14.73 2.11 -4.83
C GLU A 275 -15.27 1.56 -6.16
N ASN A 276 -16.44 0.92 -6.11
CA ASN A 276 -17.21 0.56 -7.29
C ASN A 276 -18.66 1.01 -7.10
N LEU A 277 -19.37 0.99 -8.22
CA LEU A 277 -20.81 1.20 -8.34
C LEU A 277 -21.62 0.03 -7.71
N THR A 278 -21.50 -0.14 -6.39
CA THR A 278 -22.13 -1.22 -5.61
C THR A 278 -23.61 -0.98 -5.32
N SER A 279 -24.05 0.27 -5.39
CA SER A 279 -25.47 0.63 -5.29
C SER A 279 -25.72 1.95 -5.99
N CYS A 280 -26.98 2.30 -6.24
CA CYS A 280 -27.32 3.59 -6.84
C CYS A 280 -26.78 4.79 -6.05
N TRP A 281 -26.56 4.64 -4.73
CA TRP A 281 -26.04 5.70 -3.85
C TRP A 281 -24.54 5.60 -3.55
N SER A 282 -23.85 4.54 -4.02
CA SER A 282 -22.43 4.31 -3.75
C SER A 282 -21.53 5.47 -4.18
N HIS A 283 -21.86 6.13 -5.31
CA HIS A 283 -21.18 7.33 -5.82
C HIS A 283 -22.07 8.58 -5.72
N TYR A 284 -22.97 8.65 -4.73
CA TYR A 284 -23.81 9.83 -4.44
C TYR A 284 -24.82 10.22 -5.53
N GLN A 285 -25.03 9.37 -6.54
CA GLN A 285 -25.89 9.65 -7.69
C GLN A 285 -27.32 9.06 -7.60
N GLY A 286 -27.71 8.51 -6.44
CA GLY A 286 -28.93 7.71 -6.35
C GLY A 286 -30.23 8.46 -6.63
N ALA A 287 -30.20 9.80 -6.57
CA ALA A 287 -31.29 10.67 -7.01
C ALA A 287 -31.66 10.51 -8.49
N SER A 288 -30.73 10.05 -9.33
CA SER A 288 -30.93 9.78 -10.76
C SER A 288 -31.62 8.43 -11.03
N CYS A 289 -31.81 7.59 -10.01
CA CYS A 289 -32.52 6.32 -10.14
C CYS A 289 -33.98 6.47 -9.69
N GLU A 290 -34.93 6.19 -10.58
CA GLU A 290 -36.37 6.31 -10.32
C GLU A 290 -36.85 5.49 -9.11
N ARG A 291 -36.13 4.42 -8.76
CA ARG A 291 -36.45 3.54 -7.62
C ARG A 291 -35.74 3.96 -6.33
N CYS A 292 -34.44 4.27 -6.41
CA CYS A 292 -33.63 4.56 -5.22
C CYS A 292 -33.73 6.01 -4.74
N ALA A 293 -34.20 6.95 -5.57
CA ALA A 293 -34.26 8.37 -5.23
C ALA A 293 -35.10 8.63 -3.96
N ALA A 294 -36.27 7.98 -3.86
CA ALA A 294 -37.16 8.15 -2.71
C ALA A 294 -36.72 7.38 -1.45
N ARG A 295 -35.89 6.34 -1.61
CA ARG A 295 -35.42 5.47 -0.51
C ARG A 295 -34.20 6.05 0.20
N GLY A 296 -33.40 6.81 -0.53
CA GLY A 296 -32.21 7.45 -0.02
C GLY A 296 -31.03 6.49 0.25
N PRO A 297 -29.87 7.06 0.61
CA PRO A 297 -28.61 6.33 0.73
C PRO A 297 -28.61 5.34 1.91
N ALA A 298 -29.14 5.74 3.07
CA ALA A 298 -29.13 4.91 4.27
C ALA A 298 -29.88 3.59 4.08
N GLU A 299 -31.04 3.61 3.41
CA GLU A 299 -31.81 2.39 3.13
C GLU A 299 -31.14 1.52 2.07
N THR A 300 -30.69 2.13 0.97
CA THR A 300 -30.16 1.40 -0.20
C THR A 300 -28.81 0.76 0.09
N ILE A 301 -27.96 1.39 0.92
CA ILE A 301 -26.66 0.82 1.28
C ILE A 301 -26.82 -0.22 2.41
N ALA A 302 -27.72 0.01 3.37
CA ALA A 302 -27.97 -0.96 4.44
C ALA A 302 -28.55 -2.28 3.92
N GLU A 303 -29.48 -2.25 2.95
CA GLU A 303 -30.07 -3.48 2.39
C GLU A 303 -29.05 -4.36 1.65
N VAL A 304 -28.05 -3.75 0.98
CA VAL A 304 -27.00 -4.48 0.27
C VAL A 304 -26.13 -5.24 1.28
N ASN A 305 -25.76 -4.58 2.37
CA ASN A 305 -25.04 -5.23 3.47
C ASN A 305 -25.91 -6.29 4.16
N ALA A 306 -27.21 -6.02 4.36
CA ALA A 306 -28.13 -6.95 4.98
C ALA A 306 -28.28 -8.25 4.16
N ALA A 307 -28.51 -8.15 2.85
CA ALA A 307 -28.66 -9.31 1.98
C ALA A 307 -27.43 -10.23 2.01
N MET A 308 -26.22 -9.65 2.02
CA MET A 308 -24.97 -10.40 2.11
C MET A 308 -24.78 -11.02 3.52
N ALA A 309 -25.04 -10.27 4.59
CA ALA A 309 -24.94 -10.77 5.96
C ALA A 309 -25.92 -11.93 6.22
N GLU A 310 -27.16 -11.81 5.74
CA GLU A 310 -28.18 -12.87 5.80
C GLU A 310 -27.71 -14.13 5.07
N GLY A 311 -27.10 -13.99 3.89
CA GLY A 311 -26.52 -15.11 3.15
C GLY A 311 -25.44 -15.84 3.95
N ALA A 312 -24.51 -15.07 4.54
CA ALA A 312 -23.46 -15.61 5.39
C ALA A 312 -24.02 -16.38 6.60
N TRP A 313 -24.95 -15.77 7.33
CA TRP A 313 -25.52 -16.37 8.55
C TRP A 313 -26.47 -17.52 8.28
N ALA A 314 -27.14 -17.55 7.13
CA ALA A 314 -27.93 -18.70 6.69
C ALA A 314 -27.05 -19.93 6.44
N ALA A 315 -25.80 -19.75 6.02
CA ALA A 315 -24.83 -20.84 5.92
C ALA A 315 -24.26 -21.19 7.29
N ARG A 316 -23.75 -20.18 8.02
CA ARG A 316 -23.19 -20.33 9.37
C ARG A 316 -23.39 -19.08 10.24
N PRO A 317 -24.07 -19.18 11.39
CA PRO A 317 -24.46 -18.03 12.20
C PRO A 317 -23.30 -17.34 12.94
N ASP A 318 -22.11 -17.96 13.00
CA ASP A 318 -20.91 -17.44 13.67
C ASP A 318 -19.98 -16.63 12.75
N ILE A 319 -20.29 -16.55 11.44
CA ILE A 319 -19.50 -15.77 10.49
C ILE A 319 -19.52 -14.28 10.85
N ARG A 320 -18.35 -13.67 10.95
CA ARG A 320 -18.22 -12.22 11.15
C ARG A 320 -18.54 -11.49 9.84
N PHE A 321 -19.52 -10.60 9.87
CA PHE A 321 -19.82 -9.70 8.75
C PHE A 321 -19.49 -8.27 9.14
N ILE A 322 -18.49 -7.68 8.48
CA ILE A 322 -17.93 -6.38 8.83
C ILE A 322 -18.33 -5.35 7.77
N CYS A 323 -19.16 -4.39 8.15
CA CYS A 323 -19.52 -3.26 7.30
C CYS A 323 -18.47 -2.16 7.49
N TRP A 324 -17.69 -1.86 6.46
CA TRP A 324 -16.76 -0.73 6.51
C TRP A 324 -17.43 0.54 6.01
N ASP A 325 -17.43 1.56 6.87
CA ASP A 325 -17.99 2.88 6.59
C ASP A 325 -17.19 3.73 5.59
N TRP A 326 -16.19 3.15 4.93
CA TRP A 326 -15.35 3.86 3.98
C TRP A 326 -16.17 4.32 2.77
N GLY A 327 -16.00 5.60 2.45
CA GLY A 327 -16.78 6.27 1.41
C GLY A 327 -18.21 6.63 1.80
N TRP A 328 -18.71 6.31 3.00
CA TRP A 328 -20.04 6.80 3.42
C TRP A 328 -19.99 8.31 3.67
N ALA A 329 -21.01 9.04 3.20
CA ALA A 329 -21.15 10.44 3.57
C ALA A 329 -21.35 10.57 5.09
N HIS A 330 -20.76 11.61 5.68
CA HIS A 330 -20.81 11.83 7.13
C HIS A 330 -22.25 11.99 7.64
N GLU A 331 -23.10 12.64 6.84
CA GLU A 331 -24.50 12.87 7.13
C GLU A 331 -25.38 11.61 6.99
N TRP A 332 -24.94 10.59 6.23
CA TRP A 332 -25.71 9.35 6.05
C TRP A 332 -25.40 8.32 7.13
N ALA A 333 -24.17 8.32 7.64
CA ALA A 333 -23.65 7.24 8.47
C ALA A 333 -24.53 6.94 9.71
N PRO A 334 -25.04 7.91 10.48
CA PRO A 334 -25.89 7.59 11.64
C PRO A 334 -27.17 6.83 11.29
N ASP A 335 -27.90 7.27 10.26
CA ASP A 335 -29.15 6.63 9.83
C ASP A 335 -28.89 5.26 9.19
N LEU A 336 -27.75 5.12 8.51
CA LEU A 336 -27.33 3.88 7.88
C LEU A 336 -26.92 2.85 8.94
N ILE A 337 -26.12 3.24 9.94
CA ILE A 337 -25.78 2.40 11.10
C ILE A 337 -27.05 1.96 11.84
N ALA A 338 -28.02 2.86 12.00
CA ALA A 338 -29.31 2.56 12.61
C ALA A 338 -30.18 1.57 11.80
N ARG A 339 -29.81 1.26 10.55
CA ARG A 339 -30.50 0.29 9.67
C ARG A 339 -29.72 -1.00 9.46
N LEU A 340 -28.46 -1.07 9.89
CA LEU A 340 -27.67 -2.29 9.77
C LEU A 340 -28.32 -3.45 10.56
N PRO A 341 -28.17 -4.71 10.08
CA PRO A 341 -28.64 -5.88 10.83
C PRO A 341 -27.95 -6.00 12.19
N ASP A 342 -28.64 -6.60 13.16
CA ASP A 342 -28.00 -6.95 14.43
C ASP A 342 -26.90 -8.00 14.21
N GLY A 343 -25.81 -7.90 14.98
CA GLY A 343 -24.69 -8.85 14.90
C GLY A 343 -23.61 -8.52 13.85
N VAL A 344 -23.84 -7.54 12.96
CA VAL A 344 -22.74 -7.03 12.13
C VAL A 344 -21.73 -6.25 12.96
N TRP A 345 -20.52 -6.12 12.42
CA TRP A 345 -19.44 -5.32 12.98
C TRP A 345 -19.30 -4.04 12.15
N LEU A 346 -19.11 -2.89 12.79
CA LEU A 346 -18.83 -1.64 12.09
C LEU A 346 -17.32 -1.36 12.08
N GLN A 347 -16.71 -1.31 10.89
CA GLN A 347 -15.34 -0.87 10.72
C GLN A 347 -15.28 0.60 10.30
N GLY A 348 -14.30 1.33 10.83
CA GLY A 348 -13.97 2.68 10.35
C GLY A 348 -12.48 3.01 10.41
N VAL A 349 -12.04 3.92 9.54
CA VAL A 349 -10.65 4.43 9.53
C VAL A 349 -10.41 5.23 10.80
N SER A 350 -9.46 4.79 11.63
CA SER A 350 -9.28 5.34 12.95
C SER A 350 -8.94 6.82 12.92
N GLU A 351 -8.03 7.24 12.05
CA GLU A 351 -7.46 8.58 12.03
C GLU A 351 -8.36 9.60 11.32
N TRP A 352 -9.45 9.16 10.68
CA TRP A 352 -10.22 10.01 9.79
C TRP A 352 -10.78 11.24 10.49
N SER A 353 -10.57 12.39 9.87
CA SER A 353 -10.93 13.74 10.34
C SER A 353 -10.17 14.19 11.59
N LEU A 354 -9.10 13.50 11.99
CA LEU A 354 -8.21 13.94 13.06
C LEU A 354 -7.58 15.28 12.67
N PRO A 355 -7.83 16.38 13.41
CA PRO A 355 -7.19 17.65 13.14
C PRO A 355 -5.69 17.57 13.42
N ILE A 356 -4.87 18.13 12.53
CA ILE A 356 -3.42 18.18 12.67
C ILE A 356 -2.90 19.56 12.32
N GLU A 357 -1.70 19.88 12.81
CA GLU A 357 -0.95 21.07 12.44
C GLU A 357 0.51 20.68 12.16
N ARG A 358 1.05 21.09 11.01
CA ARG A 358 2.43 20.81 10.60
C ARG A 358 3.04 22.07 10.01
N GLY A 359 4.18 22.51 10.54
CA GLY A 359 4.83 23.74 10.09
C GLY A 359 3.93 24.99 10.17
N GLY A 360 2.97 25.02 11.09
CA GLY A 360 1.98 26.11 11.23
C GLY A 360 0.78 26.03 10.28
N ILE A 361 0.67 24.99 9.45
CA ILE A 361 -0.46 24.78 8.54
C ILE A 361 -1.43 23.78 9.16
N GLN A 362 -2.69 24.18 9.29
CA GLN A 362 -3.76 23.34 9.83
C GLN A 362 -4.40 22.50 8.73
N SER A 363 -4.66 21.23 9.02
CA SER A 363 -5.37 20.32 8.13
C SER A 363 -6.03 19.20 8.94
N ALA A 364 -6.51 18.15 8.27
CA ALA A 364 -7.04 16.97 8.91
C ALA A 364 -6.60 15.71 8.17
N VAL A 365 -6.51 14.61 8.92
CA VAL A 365 -6.16 13.30 8.36
C VAL A 365 -7.36 12.74 7.58
N GLY A 366 -7.10 12.26 6.36
CA GLY A 366 -8.09 11.51 5.58
C GLY A 366 -7.98 10.03 5.91
N GLU A 367 -6.90 9.42 5.47
CA GLU A 367 -6.61 7.99 5.56
C GLU A 367 -5.10 7.74 5.38
N TYR A 368 -4.62 6.51 5.59
CA TYR A 368 -3.22 6.17 5.34
C TYR A 368 -2.23 7.00 6.18
N SER A 369 -2.37 7.02 7.52
CA SER A 369 -1.42 7.72 8.38
C SER A 369 -0.85 6.83 9.49
N ILE A 370 0.46 6.90 9.66
CA ILE A 370 1.22 6.50 10.85
C ILE A 370 1.72 7.78 11.58
N SER A 371 1.99 8.88 10.86
CA SER A 371 2.48 10.14 11.48
C SER A 371 1.49 10.79 12.44
N SER A 372 0.21 10.40 12.37
CA SER A 372 -0.88 11.00 13.12
C SER A 372 -1.71 9.90 13.79
N VAL A 373 -1.70 9.87 15.11
CA VAL A 373 -2.29 8.79 15.90
C VAL A 373 -3.76 9.10 16.25
N GLY A 374 -4.68 8.25 15.80
CA GLY A 374 -6.11 8.39 16.05
C GLY A 374 -6.53 8.03 17.49
N PRO A 375 -7.85 7.94 17.76
CA PRO A 375 -8.93 8.08 16.79
C PRO A 375 -9.31 9.54 16.50
N GLY A 376 -9.73 9.81 15.26
CA GLY A 376 -10.34 11.05 14.83
C GLY A 376 -11.83 11.14 15.22
N PRO A 377 -12.41 12.35 15.18
CA PRO A 377 -13.78 12.60 15.62
C PRO A 377 -14.84 11.87 14.79
N ARG A 378 -14.58 11.59 13.51
CA ARG A 378 -15.50 10.84 12.65
C ARG A 378 -15.64 9.39 13.14
N ALA A 379 -14.51 8.70 13.31
CA ALA A 379 -14.49 7.32 13.77
C ALA A 379 -15.16 7.18 15.15
N ALA A 380 -14.81 8.06 16.10
CA ALA A 380 -15.39 8.05 17.44
C ALA A 380 -16.92 8.17 17.42
N ARG A 381 -17.47 9.08 16.60
CA ARG A 381 -18.92 9.26 16.45
C ARG A 381 -19.61 8.02 15.87
N HIS A 382 -19.02 7.41 14.85
CA HIS A 382 -19.60 6.23 14.20
C HIS A 382 -19.56 5.00 15.11
N TRP A 383 -18.45 4.80 15.83
CA TRP A 383 -18.35 3.74 16.83
C TRP A 383 -19.30 3.94 18.00
N GLU A 384 -19.55 5.18 18.44
CA GLU A 384 -20.59 5.46 19.43
C GLU A 384 -21.99 5.08 18.92
N ALA A 385 -22.32 5.44 17.67
CA ALA A 385 -23.58 5.03 17.05
C ALA A 385 -23.71 3.49 16.96
N ALA A 386 -22.65 2.78 16.55
CA ALA A 386 -22.62 1.32 16.52
C ALA A 386 -22.82 0.69 17.90
N ARG A 387 -22.08 1.17 18.91
CA ARG A 387 -22.21 0.67 20.29
C ARG A 387 -23.59 0.93 20.89
N SER A 388 -24.23 2.05 20.55
CA SER A 388 -25.61 2.34 20.99
C SER A 388 -26.63 1.31 20.46
N ARG A 389 -26.30 0.66 19.34
CA ARG A 389 -27.03 -0.48 18.75
C ARG A 389 -26.57 -1.84 19.25
N GLY A 390 -25.54 -1.91 20.11
CA GLY A 390 -24.92 -3.16 20.55
C GLY A 390 -24.04 -3.83 19.49
N LEU A 391 -23.62 -3.11 18.45
CA LEU A 391 -22.72 -3.62 17.43
C LEU A 391 -21.26 -3.53 17.90
N HIS A 392 -20.44 -4.49 17.47
CA HIS A 392 -19.00 -4.45 17.64
C HIS A 392 -18.35 -3.44 16.68
N THR A 393 -17.16 -2.98 17.03
CA THR A 393 -16.43 -1.92 16.35
C THR A 393 -15.01 -2.33 16.00
N ILE A 394 -14.59 -2.03 14.76
CA ILE A 394 -13.23 -2.29 14.28
C ILE A 394 -12.59 -0.97 13.87
N ALA A 395 -11.35 -0.79 14.30
CA ALA A 395 -10.51 0.30 13.82
C ALA A 395 -9.60 -0.19 12.69
N LYS A 396 -9.75 0.40 11.51
CA LYS A 396 -8.76 0.29 10.45
C LYS A 396 -7.66 1.31 10.72
N ILE A 397 -6.42 0.82 10.84
CA ILE A 397 -5.22 1.62 11.04
C ILE A 397 -4.18 1.29 9.96
N GLN A 398 -3.10 2.07 9.90
CA GLN A 398 -1.86 1.62 9.28
C GLN A 398 -0.85 1.30 10.37
N ALA A 399 -0.54 0.02 10.58
CA ALA A 399 0.48 -0.39 11.54
C ALA A 399 1.84 -0.60 10.85
N GLY A 400 1.88 -1.26 9.69
CA GLY A 400 3.14 -1.59 9.00
C GLY A 400 3.71 -0.43 8.20
N ALA A 401 3.11 -0.16 7.04
CA ALA A 401 3.50 0.87 6.10
C ALA A 401 2.26 1.67 5.64
N THR A 402 2.49 2.79 4.95
CA THR A 402 1.42 3.68 4.48
C THR A 402 1.90 4.52 3.29
N TRP A 403 1.02 5.30 2.63
CA TRP A 403 1.41 6.16 1.51
C TRP A 403 2.31 7.36 1.90
N GLU A 404 2.57 7.54 3.19
CA GLU A 404 3.64 8.44 3.68
C GLU A 404 5.04 7.86 3.40
N LEU A 405 5.17 6.53 3.29
CA LEU A 405 6.33 5.80 2.74
C LEU A 405 6.01 4.28 2.71
N SER A 406 5.82 3.72 1.52
CA SER A 406 5.51 2.30 1.30
C SER A 406 6.62 1.55 0.56
N ALA A 407 7.68 2.25 0.14
CA ALA A 407 8.89 1.66 -0.45
C ALA A 407 9.78 0.89 0.54
N VAL A 408 9.27 0.59 1.74
CA VAL A 408 9.94 -0.16 2.81
C VAL A 408 8.97 -1.16 3.42
N PRO A 409 9.43 -2.29 3.98
CA PRO A 409 8.53 -3.31 4.54
C PRO A 409 7.68 -2.80 5.73
N TYR A 410 8.19 -1.83 6.48
CA TYR A 410 7.46 -1.10 7.51
C TYR A 410 8.17 0.24 7.79
N ILE A 411 7.45 1.23 8.29
CA ILE A 411 8.04 2.49 8.76
C ILE A 411 8.44 2.31 10.24
N PRO A 412 9.70 2.55 10.65
CA PRO A 412 10.17 2.29 12.02
C PRO A 412 9.69 3.33 13.07
N ALA A 413 8.45 3.83 12.92
CA ALA A 413 7.78 4.74 13.84
C ALA A 413 7.02 3.97 14.95
N VAL A 414 7.70 2.99 15.56
CA VAL A 414 7.09 1.99 16.46
C VAL A 414 6.39 2.64 17.66
N ARG A 415 6.90 3.78 18.17
CA ARG A 415 6.28 4.49 19.29
C ARG A 415 4.95 5.15 18.91
N LEU A 416 4.83 5.69 17.69
CA LEU A 416 3.54 6.20 17.21
C LEU A 416 2.51 5.06 17.10
N VAL A 417 2.92 3.92 16.55
CA VAL A 417 2.04 2.73 16.45
C VAL A 417 1.62 2.23 17.84
N ALA A 418 2.54 2.15 18.81
CA ALA A 418 2.25 1.78 20.19
C ALA A 418 1.27 2.77 20.86
N GLN A 419 1.47 4.08 20.63
CA GLN A 419 0.58 5.13 21.13
C GLN A 419 -0.81 5.01 20.52
N HIS A 420 -0.89 4.73 19.22
CA HIS A 420 -2.17 4.57 18.53
C HIS A 420 -2.94 3.34 19.03
N ALA A 421 -2.27 2.19 19.18
CA ALA A 421 -2.86 1.01 19.79
C ALA A 421 -3.35 1.31 21.23
N THR A 422 -2.59 2.09 22.00
CA THR A 422 -2.99 2.51 23.36
C THR A 422 -4.25 3.37 23.32
N ASN A 423 -4.32 4.34 22.41
CA ASN A 423 -5.52 5.18 22.23
C ASN A 423 -6.75 4.34 21.88
N LEU A 424 -6.58 3.30 21.06
CA LEU A 424 -7.65 2.39 20.65
C LEU A 424 -8.09 1.45 21.79
N ARG A 425 -7.18 0.97 22.63
CA ARG A 425 -7.54 0.25 23.88
C ARG A 425 -8.42 1.11 24.76
N ASN A 426 -8.06 2.39 24.92
CA ASN A 426 -8.81 3.34 25.72
C ASN A 426 -10.16 3.73 25.08
N ALA A 427 -10.25 3.73 23.75
CA ALA A 427 -11.49 3.98 23.01
C ALA A 427 -12.48 2.81 23.03
N GLY A 428 -12.04 1.63 23.51
CA GLY A 428 -12.87 0.43 23.63
C GLY A 428 -13.34 -0.11 22.28
N VAL A 429 -12.47 -0.10 21.26
CA VAL A 429 -12.74 -0.81 20.00
C VAL A 429 -12.48 -2.30 20.17
N ASP A 430 -13.26 -3.13 19.49
CA ASP A 430 -13.24 -4.58 19.65
C ASP A 430 -12.15 -5.24 18.80
N GLY A 431 -11.93 -4.78 17.57
CA GLY A 431 -10.96 -5.38 16.64
C GLY A 431 -10.16 -4.36 15.84
N LEU A 432 -9.15 -4.83 15.11
CA LEU A 432 -8.25 -4.03 14.29
C LEU A 432 -8.08 -4.61 12.89
N MET A 433 -8.15 -3.74 11.89
CA MET A 433 -7.52 -3.99 10.59
C MET A 433 -6.19 -3.25 10.56
N LEU A 434 -5.09 -4.01 10.55
CA LEU A 434 -3.73 -3.53 10.80
C LEU A 434 -3.05 -2.88 9.59
N GLY A 435 -3.67 -3.01 8.42
CA GLY A 435 -3.20 -2.42 7.17
C GLY A 435 -4.20 -2.64 6.06
N TRP A 436 -4.00 -1.91 4.97
CA TRP A 436 -4.77 -2.10 3.73
C TRP A 436 -3.95 -2.88 2.70
N THR A 437 -4.10 -2.54 1.43
CA THR A 437 -3.43 -3.17 0.30
C THR A 437 -1.91 -3.01 0.30
N LEU A 438 -1.36 -2.10 1.12
CA LEU A 438 0.09 -1.88 1.26
C LEU A 438 0.88 -3.06 1.85
N GLY A 439 0.16 -4.12 2.24
CA GLY A 439 0.72 -5.37 2.71
C GLY A 439 1.05 -5.41 4.20
N GLY A 440 1.04 -6.61 4.77
CA GLY A 440 1.35 -6.90 6.16
C GLY A 440 2.69 -7.60 6.28
N TYR A 441 3.77 -6.84 6.51
CA TYR A 441 5.07 -7.41 6.83
C TYR A 441 5.18 -7.72 8.33
N PRO A 442 5.64 -8.92 8.73
CA PRO A 442 5.96 -9.25 10.13
C PRO A 442 7.01 -8.29 10.71
N SER A 443 6.57 -7.29 11.47
CA SER A 443 7.38 -6.13 11.87
C SER A 443 7.27 -5.83 13.37
N PRO A 444 8.21 -5.07 13.94
CA PRO A 444 8.07 -4.55 15.31
C PRO A 444 6.78 -3.75 15.53
N ASN A 445 6.24 -3.13 14.47
CA ASN A 445 4.97 -2.42 14.54
C ASN A 445 3.79 -3.36 14.83
N LEU A 446 3.70 -4.50 14.15
CA LEU A 446 2.64 -5.49 14.43
C LEU A 446 2.80 -6.08 15.83
N GLU A 447 4.04 -6.41 16.23
CA GLU A 447 4.33 -6.93 17.56
C GLU A 447 3.97 -5.96 18.69
N VAL A 448 4.20 -4.65 18.51
CA VAL A 448 3.87 -3.66 19.55
C VAL A 448 2.37 -3.47 19.69
N VAL A 449 1.60 -3.57 18.59
CA VAL A 449 0.13 -3.58 18.65
C VAL A 449 -0.36 -4.81 19.43
N ALA A 450 0.18 -5.99 19.10
CA ALA A 450 -0.17 -7.22 19.81
C ALA A 450 0.16 -7.13 21.30
N GLU A 451 1.30 -6.51 21.64
CA GLU A 451 1.70 -6.40 23.03
C GLU A 451 0.84 -5.43 23.83
N ILE A 452 0.46 -4.30 23.25
CA ILE A 452 -0.53 -3.39 23.85
C ILE A 452 -1.89 -4.07 24.00
N GLY A 453 -2.29 -4.89 23.03
CA GLY A 453 -3.51 -5.69 23.08
C GLY A 453 -3.53 -6.67 24.25
N ALA A 454 -2.38 -7.29 24.56
CA ALA A 454 -2.24 -8.30 25.62
C ALA A 454 -2.20 -7.73 27.04
N MET A 455 -1.92 -6.43 27.20
CA MET A 455 -1.81 -5.80 28.51
C MET A 455 -3.17 -5.52 29.17
N ASP A 456 -3.26 -5.83 30.47
CA ASP A 456 -4.39 -5.43 31.32
C ASP A 456 -4.56 -3.90 31.33
N GLN A 457 -3.44 -3.18 31.46
CA GLN A 457 -3.37 -1.72 31.34
C GLN A 457 -2.35 -1.36 30.26
N PRO A 458 -2.77 -0.69 29.17
CA PRO A 458 -1.87 -0.41 28.05
C PRO A 458 -0.77 0.58 28.46
N ASP A 459 0.50 0.18 28.31
CA ASP A 459 1.67 1.02 28.50
C ASP A 459 2.58 0.97 27.24
N PRO A 460 2.60 2.05 26.44
CA PRO A 460 3.42 2.10 25.22
C PRO A 460 4.91 1.92 25.47
N ASN A 461 5.45 2.41 26.60
CA ASN A 461 6.88 2.30 26.87
C ASN A 461 7.27 0.87 27.27
N ALA A 462 6.45 0.22 28.08
CA ALA A 462 6.65 -1.17 28.43
C ALA A 462 6.54 -2.09 27.20
N ALA A 463 5.58 -1.84 26.31
CA ALA A 463 5.40 -2.61 25.09
C ALA A 463 6.60 -2.45 24.14
N LEU A 464 7.08 -1.21 23.93
CA LEU A 464 8.28 -0.94 23.13
C LEU A 464 9.50 -1.70 23.67
N ARG A 465 9.72 -1.67 24.98
CA ARG A 465 10.83 -2.40 25.62
C ARG A 465 10.69 -3.91 25.40
N ALA A 466 9.51 -4.48 25.64
CA ALA A 466 9.27 -5.92 25.48
C ALA A 466 9.54 -6.40 24.04
N VAL A 467 9.08 -5.64 23.04
CA VAL A 467 9.36 -5.93 21.63
C VAL A 467 10.86 -5.82 21.33
N ALA A 468 11.52 -4.75 21.78
CA ALA A 468 12.95 -4.55 21.54
C ALA A 468 13.81 -5.64 22.20
N GLU A 469 13.48 -6.07 23.42
CA GLU A 469 14.17 -7.15 24.13
C GLU A 469 14.03 -8.49 23.40
N ARG A 470 12.83 -8.81 22.89
CA ARG A 470 12.62 -10.04 22.09
C ARG A 470 13.41 -10.04 20.80
N ARG A 471 13.38 -8.92 20.06
CA ARG A 471 13.96 -8.84 18.71
C ARG A 471 15.47 -8.64 18.71
N TYR A 472 16.01 -7.90 19.69
CA TYR A 472 17.40 -7.44 19.68
C TYR A 472 18.15 -7.77 20.98
N GLY A 473 17.53 -8.42 21.96
CA GLY A 473 18.14 -8.76 23.23
C GLY A 473 18.17 -7.59 24.24
N ALA A 474 18.18 -7.94 25.53
CA ALA A 474 18.13 -6.96 26.62
C ALA A 474 19.31 -5.97 26.63
N SER A 475 20.48 -6.38 26.14
CA SER A 475 21.67 -5.54 26.04
C SER A 475 21.52 -4.40 25.03
N HIS A 476 20.68 -4.55 24.00
CA HIS A 476 20.53 -3.61 22.89
C HIS A 476 19.18 -2.88 22.90
N ALA A 477 18.19 -3.41 23.64
CA ALA A 477 16.82 -2.92 23.66
C ALA A 477 16.68 -1.42 23.96
N GLU A 478 17.42 -0.89 24.93
CA GLU A 478 17.34 0.54 25.28
C GLU A 478 17.73 1.46 24.12
N THR A 479 18.82 1.15 23.40
CA THR A 479 19.27 1.94 22.25
C THR A 479 18.25 1.86 21.11
N VAL A 480 17.69 0.68 20.84
CA VAL A 480 16.67 0.50 19.81
C VAL A 480 15.41 1.29 20.14
N VAL A 481 14.93 1.25 21.38
CA VAL A 481 13.77 2.05 21.82
C VAL A 481 14.03 3.55 21.64
N ARG A 482 15.25 4.02 21.91
CA ARG A 482 15.64 5.42 21.66
C ARG A 482 15.64 5.76 20.16
N ALA A 483 16.11 4.85 19.31
CA ALA A 483 16.06 5.03 17.86
C ALA A 483 14.61 5.09 17.35
N TRP A 484 13.74 4.16 17.77
CA TRP A 484 12.30 4.21 17.49
C TRP A 484 11.64 5.49 18.01
N GLY A 485 12.11 6.01 19.15
CA GLY A 485 11.76 7.32 19.67
C GLY A 485 12.04 8.43 18.67
N ALA A 486 13.29 8.53 18.22
CA ALA A 486 13.75 9.54 17.26
C ALA A 486 13.00 9.45 15.92
N PHE A 487 12.85 8.24 15.35
CA PHE A 487 12.07 8.04 14.13
C PHE A 487 10.63 8.52 14.29
N SER A 488 9.99 8.18 15.42
CA SER A 488 8.61 8.54 15.71
C SER A 488 8.43 10.05 15.93
N ASP A 489 9.36 10.72 16.62
CA ASP A 489 9.30 12.18 16.83
C ASP A 489 9.44 12.90 15.48
N ALA A 490 10.37 12.45 14.64
CA ALA A 490 10.58 13.02 13.32
C ALA A 490 9.39 12.74 12.39
N PHE A 491 8.86 11.52 12.42
CA PHE A 491 7.77 11.14 11.53
C PHE A 491 6.46 11.84 11.88
N ALA A 492 6.24 12.19 13.16
CA ALA A 492 5.14 13.05 13.57
C ALA A 492 5.19 14.46 12.92
N GLU A 493 6.34 14.90 12.40
CA GLU A 493 6.49 16.15 11.66
C GLU A 493 6.20 16.01 10.15
N PHE A 494 5.92 14.81 9.64
CA PHE A 494 5.62 14.60 8.22
C PHE A 494 4.50 15.57 7.78
N PRO A 495 4.68 16.31 6.66
CA PRO A 495 3.69 17.28 6.17
C PRO A 495 2.50 16.54 5.55
N TYR A 496 1.73 15.86 6.39
CA TYR A 496 0.63 15.01 5.95
C TYR A 496 -0.46 15.85 5.29
N HIS A 497 -0.84 15.43 4.10
CA HIS A 497 -2.08 15.75 3.41
C HIS A 497 -2.32 14.63 2.40
N VAL A 498 -3.58 14.31 2.10
CA VAL A 498 -3.91 13.22 1.14
C VAL A 498 -3.24 13.45 -0.24
N GLY A 499 -3.15 14.71 -0.68
CA GLY A 499 -2.42 15.09 -1.88
C GLY A 499 -0.91 14.83 -1.78
N THR A 500 -0.28 15.08 -0.63
CA THR A 500 1.15 14.81 -0.42
C THR A 500 1.46 13.31 -0.44
N VAL A 501 0.66 12.49 0.25
CA VAL A 501 0.89 11.04 0.30
C VAL A 501 0.66 10.37 -1.06
N TYR A 502 -0.22 10.93 -1.89
CA TYR A 502 -0.45 10.44 -3.25
C TYR A 502 0.50 11.02 -4.31
N SER A 503 0.89 12.29 -4.25
CA SER A 503 1.63 12.91 -5.35
C SER A 503 3.10 13.13 -5.05
N GLY A 504 3.51 13.11 -3.78
CA GLY A 504 4.89 13.40 -3.38
C GLY A 504 5.91 12.34 -3.84
N PRO A 505 7.20 12.71 -3.92
CA PRO A 505 8.23 11.85 -4.48
C PRO A 505 8.72 10.76 -3.52
N GLN A 506 8.20 10.70 -2.29
CA GLN A 506 8.70 9.82 -1.23
C GLN A 506 8.65 8.33 -1.58
N GLN A 507 7.84 7.87 -2.54
CA GLN A 507 7.84 6.46 -2.94
C GLN A 507 8.99 6.10 -3.88
N GLN A 508 9.39 7.02 -4.76
CA GLN A 508 10.54 6.82 -5.63
C GLN A 508 11.86 7.28 -4.96
N GLY A 509 11.78 8.25 -4.05
CA GLY A 509 12.93 8.82 -3.36
C GLY A 509 14.05 9.18 -4.35
N PRO A 510 15.29 8.71 -4.12
CA PRO A 510 16.42 8.94 -5.02
C PRO A 510 16.20 8.47 -6.47
N ALA A 511 15.30 7.54 -6.77
CA ALA A 511 15.09 7.08 -8.14
C ALA A 511 14.35 8.11 -9.01
N ASN A 512 13.60 9.05 -8.43
CA ASN A 512 12.92 10.09 -9.22
C ASN A 512 13.94 11.03 -9.88
N HIS A 513 13.79 11.32 -11.17
CA HIS A 513 14.77 12.11 -11.91
C HIS A 513 14.71 13.62 -11.59
N LEU A 514 15.85 14.30 -11.76
CA LEU A 514 15.93 15.76 -11.76
C LEU A 514 15.90 16.30 -13.19
N PHE A 515 15.30 17.46 -13.38
CA PHE A 515 15.18 18.09 -14.69
C PHE A 515 15.62 19.56 -14.63
N LEU A 516 16.58 19.94 -15.49
CA LEU A 516 17.08 21.32 -15.60
C LEU A 516 16.03 22.31 -16.12
N GLU A 517 15.00 21.80 -16.79
CA GLU A 517 13.87 22.56 -17.29
C GLU A 517 12.58 21.89 -16.77
N PRO A 518 11.52 22.67 -16.46
CA PRO A 518 10.26 22.10 -16.02
C PRO A 518 9.69 21.08 -17.01
N THR A 519 9.29 19.90 -16.54
CA THR A 519 8.76 18.86 -17.45
C THR A 519 7.35 19.20 -17.95
N GLY A 520 6.60 20.00 -17.20
CA GLY A 520 5.18 20.28 -17.44
C GLY A 520 4.26 19.08 -17.23
N ARG A 521 4.74 18.01 -16.58
CA ARG A 521 3.97 16.80 -16.29
C ARG A 521 3.39 16.86 -14.89
N ALA A 522 2.15 16.38 -14.75
CA ALA A 522 1.50 16.26 -13.45
C ALA A 522 1.98 14.99 -12.72
N ALA A 523 2.15 15.09 -11.40
CA ALA A 523 2.41 13.91 -10.57
C ALA A 523 1.22 12.93 -10.64
N THR A 524 1.52 11.63 -10.68
CA THR A 524 0.49 10.57 -10.67
C THR A 524 0.33 9.99 -9.26
N MET A 525 -0.80 9.33 -8.99
CA MET A 525 -1.09 8.75 -7.67
C MET A 525 -0.10 7.63 -7.34
N VAL A 526 0.79 7.85 -6.37
CA VAL A 526 1.85 6.96 -5.88
C VAL A 526 2.78 6.38 -6.95
N GLY A 527 2.74 6.91 -8.18
CA GLY A 527 3.47 6.41 -9.33
C GLY A 527 4.66 7.28 -9.69
N PHE A 528 4.45 8.20 -10.64
CA PHE A 528 5.45 9.10 -11.19
C PHE A 528 5.27 10.51 -10.62
N PRO A 529 6.18 11.00 -9.76
CA PRO A 529 6.07 12.34 -9.18
C PRO A 529 6.59 13.44 -10.14
N TYR A 530 7.47 13.10 -11.09
CA TYR A 530 8.16 14.02 -12.00
C TYR A 530 8.85 15.18 -11.26
N ASP A 531 8.44 16.43 -11.51
CA ASP A 531 8.91 17.64 -10.85
C ASP A 531 7.73 18.56 -10.46
N ASP A 532 6.55 17.99 -10.23
CA ASP A 532 5.31 18.69 -9.89
C ASP A 532 5.24 19.08 -8.41
N LEU A 533 6.12 19.99 -8.00
CA LEU A 533 6.26 20.41 -6.60
C LEU A 533 4.95 20.94 -5.98
N ASN A 534 4.08 21.56 -6.80
CA ASN A 534 2.77 22.02 -6.34
C ASN A 534 1.89 20.86 -5.88
N ALA A 535 1.78 19.79 -6.69
CA ALA A 535 1.03 18.61 -6.29
C ALA A 535 1.64 17.92 -5.06
N TRP A 536 2.97 17.86 -4.97
CA TRP A 536 3.67 17.26 -3.83
C TRP A 536 3.35 17.98 -2.52
N CYS A 537 3.40 19.31 -2.54
CA CYS A 537 3.15 20.14 -1.37
C CYS A 537 1.65 20.24 -1.03
N ALA A 538 0.77 20.05 -2.01
CA ALA A 538 -0.68 20.15 -1.87
C ALA A 538 -1.12 21.48 -1.21
N ILE A 539 -1.38 21.46 0.09
CA ILE A 539 -1.83 22.64 0.86
C ILE A 539 -0.68 23.43 1.50
N TYR A 540 0.52 22.85 1.58
CA TYR A 540 1.66 23.45 2.24
C TYR A 540 2.38 24.43 1.30
N PRO A 541 2.82 25.60 1.79
CA PRO A 541 3.81 26.41 1.08
C PRO A 541 5.08 25.59 0.80
N HIS A 542 5.74 25.82 -0.33
CA HIS A 542 6.90 25.01 -0.76
C HIS A 542 8.02 24.97 0.28
N ASP A 543 8.30 26.11 0.93
CA ASP A 543 9.33 26.24 1.96
C ASP A 543 8.95 25.50 3.24
N ILE A 544 7.69 25.57 3.64
CA ILE A 544 7.16 24.85 4.80
C ILE A 544 7.21 23.34 4.55
N TRP A 545 6.66 22.86 3.43
CA TRP A 545 6.70 21.44 3.08
C TRP A 545 8.14 20.90 3.05
N THR A 546 9.02 21.62 2.35
CA THR A 546 10.44 21.24 2.26
C THR A 546 11.09 21.20 3.63
N SER A 547 10.85 22.19 4.49
CA SER A 547 11.43 22.22 5.83
C SER A 547 10.91 21.10 6.73
N GLN A 548 9.63 20.71 6.60
CA GLN A 548 9.08 19.58 7.33
C GLN A 548 9.72 18.26 6.86
N MET A 549 9.91 18.08 5.55
CA MET A 549 10.62 16.91 5.01
C MET A 549 12.09 16.86 5.46
N GLU A 550 12.77 18.01 5.54
CA GLU A 550 14.13 18.12 6.10
C GLU A 550 14.16 17.71 7.58
N LYS A 551 13.17 18.14 8.39
CA LYS A 551 13.05 17.71 9.80
C LYS A 551 12.84 16.20 9.92
N VAL A 552 11.97 15.61 9.10
CA VAL A 552 11.75 14.16 9.10
C VAL A 552 13.06 13.45 8.75
N ALA A 553 13.72 13.86 7.66
CA ALA A 553 14.98 13.27 7.21
C ALA A 553 16.08 13.34 8.30
N GLN A 554 16.20 14.48 8.99
CA GLN A 554 17.19 14.66 10.04
C GLN A 554 16.90 13.78 11.26
N GLY A 555 15.66 13.71 11.74
CA GLY A 555 15.36 12.85 12.89
C GLY A 555 15.48 11.35 12.56
N PHE A 556 15.26 10.97 11.29
CA PHE A 556 15.63 9.63 10.82
C PHE A 556 17.15 9.41 10.77
N GLU A 557 17.95 10.41 10.40
CA GLU A 557 19.41 10.32 10.52
C GLU A 557 19.86 10.13 11.97
N ASP A 558 19.25 10.85 12.91
CA ASP A 558 19.56 10.75 14.34
C ASP A 558 19.27 9.34 14.89
N GLY A 559 18.14 8.74 14.50
CA GLY A 559 17.83 7.35 14.84
C GLY A 559 18.76 6.33 14.17
N CYS A 560 19.07 6.52 12.89
CA CYS A 560 20.03 5.68 12.16
C CYS A 560 21.43 5.74 12.76
N ALA A 561 21.87 6.90 13.27
CA ALA A 561 23.16 7.05 13.94
C ALA A 561 23.23 6.21 15.22
N LEU A 562 22.15 6.14 15.99
CA LEU A 562 22.04 5.26 17.16
C LEU A 562 22.16 3.78 16.75
N LEU A 563 21.41 3.36 15.72
CA LEU A 563 21.45 1.98 15.23
C LEU A 563 22.80 1.62 14.61
N ARG A 564 23.47 2.52 13.88
CA ARG A 564 24.83 2.29 13.35
C ARG A 564 25.83 2.02 14.46
N ALA A 565 25.81 2.82 15.53
CA ALA A 565 26.67 2.58 16.69
C ALA A 565 26.35 1.24 17.36
N GLU A 566 25.07 0.88 17.42
CA GLU A 566 24.58 -0.36 18.03
C GLU A 566 24.98 -1.60 17.21
N VAL A 567 24.86 -1.56 15.88
CA VAL A 567 25.31 -2.63 14.98
C VAL A 567 26.81 -2.91 15.15
N VAL A 568 27.62 -1.86 15.32
CA VAL A 568 29.06 -2.01 15.59
C VAL A 568 29.30 -2.69 16.93
N ARG A 569 28.55 -2.32 17.98
CA ARG A 569 28.65 -2.95 19.31
C ARG A 569 28.20 -4.42 19.28
N ALA A 570 27.14 -4.72 18.53
CA ALA A 570 26.59 -6.05 18.37
C ALA A 570 27.41 -6.97 17.45
N ALA A 571 28.45 -6.48 16.78
CA ALA A 571 29.33 -7.32 15.95
C ALA A 571 29.99 -8.47 16.76
N GLY A 572 30.09 -8.34 18.08
CA GLY A 572 30.51 -9.41 18.99
C GLY A 572 29.41 -10.38 19.45
N ASP A 573 28.15 -10.11 19.12
CA ASP A 573 26.97 -10.91 19.45
C ASP A 573 26.26 -11.39 18.16
N PRO A 574 26.61 -12.58 17.65
CA PRO A 574 26.07 -13.07 16.38
C PRO A 574 24.57 -13.37 16.43
N VAL A 575 23.95 -13.43 17.62
CA VAL A 575 22.52 -13.74 17.77
C VAL A 575 21.67 -12.58 17.23
N TYR A 576 22.03 -11.34 17.58
CA TYR A 576 21.22 -10.15 17.27
C TYR A 576 21.80 -9.27 16.16
N ALA A 577 23.06 -9.49 15.76
CA ALA A 577 23.74 -8.69 14.75
C ALA A 577 22.95 -8.57 13.43
N LYS A 578 22.36 -9.68 12.94
CA LYS A 578 21.53 -9.65 11.72
C LYS A 578 20.26 -8.82 11.92
N ALA A 579 19.53 -9.03 13.01
CA ALA A 579 18.28 -8.32 13.27
C ALA A 579 18.51 -6.80 13.37
N LEU A 580 19.58 -6.37 14.06
CA LEU A 580 19.97 -4.97 14.14
C LEU A 580 20.39 -4.38 12.79
N ALA A 581 21.13 -5.14 11.98
CA ALA A 581 21.50 -4.72 10.63
C ALA A 581 20.27 -4.59 9.71
N ASP A 582 19.31 -5.51 9.82
CA ASP A 582 18.05 -5.46 9.06
C ASP A 582 17.19 -4.26 9.48
N GLU A 583 17.10 -3.93 10.78
CA GLU A 583 16.42 -2.74 11.30
C GLU A 583 17.08 -1.45 10.75
N LEU A 584 18.41 -1.38 10.80
CA LEU A 584 19.17 -0.26 10.27
C LEU A 584 18.95 -0.09 8.75
N SER A 585 18.96 -1.20 7.99
CA SER A 585 18.74 -1.19 6.54
C SER A 585 17.40 -0.52 6.17
N VAL A 586 16.33 -0.89 6.87
CA VAL A 586 14.98 -0.31 6.67
C VAL A 586 14.96 1.17 7.05
N ALA A 587 15.56 1.54 8.19
CA ALA A 587 15.61 2.92 8.65
C ALA A 587 16.45 3.83 7.74
N GLU A 588 17.59 3.35 7.23
CA GLU A 588 18.43 4.10 6.29
C GLU A 588 17.75 4.32 4.95
N ALA A 589 17.00 3.32 4.46
CA ALA A 589 16.16 3.50 3.27
C ALA A 589 15.14 4.61 3.50
N ALA A 590 14.38 4.57 4.60
CA ALA A 590 13.40 5.62 4.92
C ALA A 590 14.05 7.01 5.01
N ARG A 591 15.20 7.12 5.71
CA ARG A 591 15.99 8.36 5.78
C ARG A 591 16.33 8.90 4.38
N LEU A 592 16.84 8.05 3.49
CA LEU A 592 17.24 8.43 2.13
C LEU A 592 16.06 8.90 1.29
N HIS A 593 14.91 8.25 1.44
CA HIS A 593 13.67 8.66 0.78
C HIS A 593 13.24 10.07 1.21
N PHE A 594 13.19 10.36 2.51
CA PHE A 594 12.80 11.69 3.00
C PHE A 594 13.83 12.76 2.64
N ALA A 595 15.13 12.46 2.78
CA ALA A 595 16.21 13.38 2.42
C ALA A 595 16.18 13.73 0.93
N SER A 596 15.93 12.74 0.07
CA SER A 596 15.84 12.96 -1.37
C SER A 596 14.60 13.78 -1.76
N SER A 597 13.45 13.53 -1.14
CA SER A 597 12.25 14.36 -1.33
C SER A 597 12.51 15.84 -1.01
N ALA A 598 13.20 16.12 0.10
CA ALA A 598 13.62 17.49 0.45
C ALA A 598 14.62 18.07 -0.56
N ASN A 599 15.65 17.31 -0.94
CA ASN A 599 16.64 17.75 -1.95
C ASN A 599 15.97 18.11 -3.28
N GLN A 600 15.03 17.28 -3.75
CA GLN A 600 14.32 17.48 -5.01
C GLN A 600 13.44 18.73 -4.97
N ALA A 601 12.72 18.97 -3.87
CA ALA A 601 11.99 20.21 -3.70
C ALA A 601 12.91 21.44 -3.71
N ARG A 602 14.04 21.40 -2.98
CA ARG A 602 15.06 22.46 -3.04
C ARG A 602 15.61 22.66 -4.46
N PHE A 603 15.79 21.58 -5.22
CA PHE A 603 16.26 21.66 -6.60
C PHE A 603 15.26 22.42 -7.47
N ILE A 604 13.98 22.04 -7.41
CA ILE A 604 12.90 22.67 -8.18
C ILE A 604 12.74 24.14 -7.80
N MET A 605 12.71 24.45 -6.50
CA MET A 605 12.64 25.82 -6.00
C MET A 605 13.82 26.68 -6.49
N ALA A 606 15.05 26.13 -6.46
CA ALA A 606 16.22 26.85 -6.94
C ALA A 606 16.22 27.04 -8.47
N ARG A 607 15.81 26.00 -9.22
CA ARG A 607 15.70 26.02 -10.68
C ARG A 607 14.73 27.10 -11.13
N ASP A 608 13.59 27.18 -10.47
CA ASP A 608 12.45 28.03 -10.85
C ASP A 608 12.51 29.43 -10.22
N SER A 609 13.46 29.68 -9.31
CA SER A 609 13.64 30.99 -8.68
C SER A 609 14.15 32.03 -9.68
N ALA A 610 13.35 33.07 -9.91
CA ALA A 610 13.76 34.24 -10.69
C ALA A 610 14.77 35.13 -9.93
N ASP A 611 14.78 35.07 -8.60
CA ASP A 611 15.59 35.93 -7.73
C ASP A 611 17.03 35.44 -7.55
N LEU A 612 17.30 34.16 -7.85
CA LEU A 612 18.65 33.62 -7.77
C LEU A 612 19.49 34.03 -8.98
N GLU A 613 20.61 34.70 -8.71
CA GLU A 613 21.64 35.01 -9.70
C GLU A 613 22.08 33.73 -10.44
N PRO A 614 22.27 33.77 -11.78
CA PRO A 614 22.51 32.55 -12.58
C PRO A 614 23.67 31.68 -12.09
N ALA A 615 24.79 32.29 -11.68
CA ALA A 615 25.94 31.57 -11.16
C ALA A 615 25.65 30.87 -9.82
N LEU A 616 24.94 31.55 -8.91
CA LEU A 616 24.53 30.98 -7.63
C LEU A 616 23.48 29.88 -7.83
N ARG A 617 22.57 30.05 -8.79
CA ARG A 617 21.60 29.02 -9.18
C ARG A 617 22.32 27.76 -9.66
N ALA A 618 23.24 27.89 -10.62
CA ALA A 618 24.02 26.77 -11.13
C ALA A 618 24.81 26.06 -10.03
N GLN A 619 25.47 26.81 -9.15
CA GLN A 619 26.19 26.25 -7.99
C GLN A 619 25.25 25.49 -7.04
N THR A 620 24.06 26.04 -6.76
CA THR A 620 23.06 25.42 -5.88
C THR A 620 22.52 24.12 -6.48
N LEU A 621 22.16 24.14 -7.76
CA LEU A 621 21.68 22.97 -8.48
C LEU A 621 22.73 21.86 -8.56
N ALA A 622 23.99 22.21 -8.85
CA ALA A 622 25.10 21.25 -8.86
C ALA A 622 25.32 20.63 -7.48
N ALA A 623 25.34 21.43 -6.41
CA ALA A 623 25.50 20.93 -5.05
C ALA A 623 24.35 19.99 -4.62
N ILE A 624 23.12 20.25 -5.06
CA ILE A 624 21.99 19.35 -4.82
C ILE A 624 22.13 18.06 -5.63
N ALA A 625 22.51 18.16 -6.91
CA ALA A 625 22.76 16.99 -7.76
C ALA A 625 23.86 16.08 -7.20
N GLU A 626 24.91 16.63 -6.60
CA GLU A 626 25.95 15.86 -5.89
C GLU A 626 25.39 15.11 -4.67
N ARG A 627 24.53 15.75 -3.87
CA ARG A 627 23.84 15.08 -2.75
C ARG A 627 22.94 13.95 -3.23
N GLU A 628 22.23 14.15 -4.33
CA GLU A 628 21.37 13.13 -4.93
C GLU A 628 22.16 11.95 -5.53
N ILE A 629 23.35 12.19 -6.10
CA ILE A 629 24.28 11.12 -6.48
C ILE A 629 24.64 10.27 -5.27
N GLN A 630 24.97 10.90 -4.14
CA GLN A 630 25.32 10.17 -2.93
C GLN A 630 24.13 9.36 -2.40
N ALA A 631 22.94 9.96 -2.33
CA ALA A 631 21.73 9.28 -1.88
C ALA A 631 21.36 8.07 -2.77
N ALA A 632 21.43 8.22 -4.10
CA ALA A 632 21.16 7.13 -5.04
C ALA A 632 22.17 5.98 -4.91
N ARG A 633 23.46 6.29 -4.67
CA ARG A 633 24.51 5.28 -4.45
C ARG A 633 24.32 4.52 -3.15
N GLU A 634 23.93 5.21 -2.08
CA GLU A 634 23.63 4.58 -0.78
C GLU A 634 22.39 3.68 -0.90
N LEU A 635 21.30 4.18 -1.47
CA LEU A 635 20.07 3.38 -1.65
C LEU A 635 20.30 2.19 -2.57
N HIS A 636 21.14 2.33 -3.61
CA HIS A 636 21.51 1.22 -4.48
C HIS A 636 22.19 0.10 -3.69
N GLN A 637 23.08 0.44 -2.75
CA GLN A 637 23.77 -0.56 -1.92
C GLN A 637 22.80 -1.30 -1.00
N LEU A 638 21.83 -0.57 -0.42
CA LEU A 638 20.79 -1.16 0.42
C LEU A 638 19.90 -2.10 -0.39
N GLN A 639 19.34 -1.65 -1.52
CA GLN A 639 18.44 -2.46 -2.33
C GLN A 639 19.11 -3.71 -2.92
N VAL A 640 20.38 -3.62 -3.34
CA VAL A 640 21.14 -4.79 -3.80
C VAL A 640 21.27 -5.86 -2.71
N ALA A 641 21.29 -5.45 -1.44
CA ALA A 641 21.43 -6.33 -0.28
C ALA A 641 20.07 -6.81 0.28
N ASP A 642 19.02 -6.02 0.09
CA ASP A 642 17.72 -6.21 0.71
C ASP A 642 16.61 -6.00 -0.32
N SER A 643 16.06 -7.11 -0.82
CA SER A 643 15.03 -7.09 -1.85
C SER A 643 13.69 -6.52 -1.39
N ARG A 644 13.49 -6.28 -0.09
CA ARG A 644 12.27 -5.64 0.43
C ARG A 644 12.24 -4.14 0.09
N ILE A 645 13.40 -3.53 -0.12
CA ILE A 645 13.53 -2.09 -0.36
C ILE A 645 13.07 -1.75 -1.78
N GLY A 646 12.19 -0.75 -1.85
CA GLY A 646 11.53 -0.32 -3.07
C GLY A 646 10.29 -1.14 -3.41
N PHE A 647 9.95 -2.21 -2.69
CA PHE A 647 8.80 -3.06 -2.97
C PHE A 647 7.58 -2.70 -2.13
N GLU A 648 6.41 -2.67 -2.77
CA GLU A 648 5.07 -2.56 -2.16
C GLU A 648 4.10 -3.50 -2.89
N ALA A 649 3.13 -4.09 -2.19
CA ALA A 649 2.32 -5.19 -2.72
C ALA A 649 1.52 -4.84 -4.00
N THR A 650 0.97 -3.62 -4.13
CA THR A 650 0.13 -3.23 -5.27
C THR A 650 0.83 -2.41 -6.35
N ASN A 651 2.04 -1.95 -6.09
CA ASN A 651 2.89 -1.22 -7.02
C ASN A 651 4.12 -2.04 -7.45
N GLN A 652 4.33 -3.20 -6.82
CA GLN A 652 5.55 -4.00 -6.89
C GLN A 652 6.78 -3.13 -6.56
N TYR A 653 7.86 -3.22 -7.33
CA TYR A 653 9.01 -2.34 -7.11
C TYR A 653 8.71 -0.95 -7.64
N TYR A 654 8.85 0.13 -6.85
CA TYR A 654 8.88 1.55 -7.27
C TYR A 654 10.12 1.90 -8.09
N TYR A 655 11.21 1.20 -7.82
CA TYR A 655 12.47 1.26 -8.53
C TYR A 655 13.20 -0.05 -8.32
N VAL A 656 14.09 -0.39 -9.25
CA VAL A 656 15.06 -1.48 -9.15
C VAL A 656 16.49 -0.90 -9.17
N PRO A 657 17.55 -1.67 -8.87
CA PRO A 657 18.87 -1.08 -8.66
C PRO A 657 19.37 -0.24 -9.84
N ILE A 658 18.99 -0.61 -11.06
CA ILE A 658 19.40 0.12 -12.26
C ILE A 658 18.78 1.52 -12.37
N ASP A 659 17.58 1.75 -11.83
CA ASP A 659 16.93 3.08 -11.86
C ASP A 659 17.72 4.08 -10.98
N LEU A 660 18.37 3.60 -9.92
CA LEU A 660 19.27 4.41 -9.08
C LEU A 660 20.59 4.73 -9.79
N VAL A 661 21.06 3.86 -10.68
CA VAL A 661 22.19 4.15 -11.57
C VAL A 661 21.80 5.21 -12.59
N GLU A 662 20.58 5.14 -13.13
CA GLU A 662 20.04 6.15 -14.05
C GLU A 662 19.97 7.53 -13.40
N LYS A 663 19.51 7.64 -12.14
CA LYS A 663 19.58 8.88 -11.37
C LYS A 663 20.99 9.47 -11.31
N VAL A 664 22.01 8.65 -11.03
CA VAL A 664 23.41 9.12 -10.97
C VAL A 664 23.84 9.69 -12.33
N LEU A 665 23.49 9.01 -13.42
CA LEU A 665 23.78 9.50 -14.78
C LEU A 665 23.06 10.80 -15.11
N VAL A 666 21.80 10.94 -14.67
CA VAL A 666 21.02 12.18 -14.81
C VAL A 666 21.71 13.32 -14.06
N CYS A 667 22.09 13.11 -12.80
CA CYS A 667 22.73 14.15 -11.98
C CYS A 667 24.10 14.56 -12.52
N GLU A 668 24.91 13.61 -13.00
CA GLU A 668 26.18 13.90 -13.69
C GLU A 668 25.98 14.73 -14.96
N SER A 669 24.99 14.36 -15.78
CA SER A 669 24.62 15.14 -16.97
C SER A 669 24.21 16.58 -16.62
N ILE A 670 23.50 16.77 -15.49
CA ILE A 670 23.12 18.09 -14.98
C ILE A 670 24.36 18.90 -14.60
N ILE A 671 25.26 18.32 -13.79
CA ILE A 671 26.50 18.98 -13.36
C ILE A 671 27.37 19.38 -14.56
N ASP A 672 27.54 18.48 -15.53
CA ASP A 672 28.28 18.73 -16.76
C ASP A 672 27.67 19.89 -17.59
N ARG A 673 26.34 19.96 -17.67
CA ARG A 673 25.63 21.03 -18.40
C ARG A 673 25.71 22.38 -17.69
N LEU A 674 25.73 22.39 -16.35
CA LEU A 674 25.86 23.61 -15.55
C LEU A 674 27.29 24.16 -15.52
N SER A 675 28.28 23.33 -15.84
CA SER A 675 29.71 23.69 -15.87
C SER A 675 30.18 24.23 -17.23
N ARG A 676 29.34 24.18 -18.26
CA ARG A 676 29.58 24.71 -19.62
C ARG A 676 28.93 26.08 -19.76
#